data_AF-A0A947QD02-F1
#
_entry.id   AF-A0A947QD02-F1
#
_cell.length_a   1.000
_cell.length_b   1.000
_cell.length_c   1.000
_cell.angle_alpha   90.00
_cell.angle_beta   90.00
_cell.angle_gamma   90.00
#
_symmetry.space_group_name_H-M   'P 1'
#
loop_
_entity.id
_entity.type
_entity.pdbx_description
1 polymer ?
#
loop_
_entity_poly.entity_id
_entity_poly.type
_entity_poly.pdbx_seq_one_letter_code
_entity_poly.pdbx_strand_id
1 'polypeptide(L)'
;MAFSITSDMTTIDTCSDTTNWSGTITPTQDTEVFIEGAASVGMVKVSQGKFIEKFDYYTEKASNYYNASTNPTHLYFWVNVSNGGGLYPLSSGTESTEGGVRLYMEDSAGAYVEWYVAGSDTYSGGWRCFVAYTDAAPNNSSGSINKSQIRYFGVTLNMQAKTTANVRNAWIDFIRYGSGLICSGTDTGQMTWDDIYAGDLAGPHGVIRKEGGIFFVQGSVTIGDNIGTSATDFSDANQVLVFEDANVSSTLYNITIVGNATGDTDFQMGTKSGTAGISGCIIRSAGINKYDFTCTDTAVEELLLYGCTFYDADVISLPAYSASAPLREVLNCNFEACNQVDPDTCTVTNCNFINADDRGCLIDTSSHHITDSNFIACPDAVHINTADTYTFSGLIFTNNTYDVENSSAGVVNINVSGTGAASSAENTGGGSTNFISSVDVDAKVLNDAGSNIENAQVYIQKSDTGKQWNYVSHSGNALNDTDFVVTGAIDDDLPSSGWIHVWDKSDNSKQNYRYTGWATATDTTFTLKTNVTGSATSEDGTSPEIKLISTSSDFIAMKTAGTIEEGDSIYNSTDLSWAIVDEIVDADNVTTTPLQGGSDNKWQASDGFSLHKLVKAYTLTDDKIDIPLFNGQTDSNGEISTSYNYGEIGNPPGQSGYTSLPIWIRIRSNQGTPKYIPYNTSGTITGSGYDLTAVITEDDVAT
;
A
#
# COMPACT_ATOMS: atom_id res chain seq x y z
N MET A 1 12.01 0.49 36.72
CA MET A 1 12.30 -0.90 37.15
C MET A 1 13.24 -1.52 36.12
N ALA A 2 13.77 -2.72 36.33
CA ALA A 2 14.62 -3.37 35.32
C ALA A 2 13.75 -4.00 34.21
N PHE A 3 14.24 -4.00 32.97
CA PHE A 3 13.66 -4.76 31.87
C PHE A 3 13.60 -6.25 32.18
N SER A 4 12.59 -6.94 31.68
CA SER A 4 12.40 -8.38 31.78
C SER A 4 12.72 -9.01 30.43
N ILE A 5 13.94 -9.55 30.31
CA ILE A 5 14.35 -10.35 29.17
C ILE A 5 14.30 -11.82 29.61
N THR A 6 13.36 -12.55 29.05
CA THR A 6 13.11 -13.97 29.36
C THR A 6 13.10 -14.78 28.07
N SER A 7 12.90 -16.10 28.18
CA SER A 7 12.82 -16.97 27.02
C SER A 7 11.66 -17.95 27.16
N ASP A 8 11.06 -18.32 26.03
CA ASP A 8 10.08 -19.40 25.94
C ASP A 8 10.73 -20.79 25.93
N MET A 9 12.07 -20.84 25.98
CA MET A 9 12.83 -22.07 25.92
C MET A 9 12.71 -22.89 27.20
N THR A 10 12.53 -24.20 27.02
CA THR A 10 12.56 -25.19 28.08
C THR A 10 13.95 -25.83 28.15
N THR A 11 14.49 -25.94 29.37
CA THR A 11 15.78 -26.60 29.60
C THR A 11 15.62 -28.11 29.63
N ILE A 12 16.39 -28.82 28.80
CA ILE A 12 16.54 -30.28 28.81
C ILE A 12 17.54 -30.68 29.88
N ASP A 13 18.72 -30.04 29.90
CA ASP A 13 19.79 -30.30 30.86
C ASP A 13 20.62 -29.03 31.09
N THR A 14 21.08 -28.83 32.33
CA THR A 14 21.91 -27.68 32.73
C THR A 14 23.41 -27.96 32.65
N CYS A 15 23.79 -29.17 32.24
CA CYS A 15 25.17 -29.66 32.15
C CYS A 15 26.00 -29.51 33.44
N SER A 16 25.33 -29.30 34.57
CA SER A 16 25.98 -29.02 35.85
C SER A 16 26.47 -30.28 36.58
N ASP A 17 26.20 -31.48 36.06
CA ASP A 17 26.79 -32.74 36.52
C ASP A 17 26.88 -33.77 35.38
N THR A 18 27.48 -34.93 35.64
CA THR A 18 27.66 -35.99 34.63
C THR A 18 26.66 -37.14 34.78
N THR A 19 25.60 -36.97 35.57
CA THR A 19 24.52 -37.94 35.70
C THR A 19 23.85 -38.09 34.35
N ASN A 20 23.62 -39.32 33.91
CA ASN A 20 23.04 -39.65 32.60
C ASN A 20 23.87 -39.26 31.36
N TRP A 21 24.99 -38.58 31.52
CA TRP A 21 25.90 -38.30 30.43
C TRP A 21 26.74 -39.53 30.10
N SER A 22 26.81 -39.85 28.82
CA SER A 22 27.70 -40.89 28.29
C SER A 22 28.45 -40.37 27.07
N GLY A 23 29.54 -41.05 26.72
CA GLY A 23 30.31 -40.72 25.53
C GLY A 23 31.39 -41.75 25.23
N THR A 24 32.07 -41.59 24.10
CA THR A 24 33.20 -42.46 23.72
C THR A 24 34.32 -42.45 24.76
N ILE A 25 34.44 -41.34 25.47
CA ILE A 25 35.30 -41.14 26.64
C ILE A 25 34.38 -40.72 27.78
N THR A 26 34.71 -41.10 29.02
CA THR A 26 33.88 -40.76 30.19
C THR A 26 33.79 -39.24 30.34
N PRO A 27 32.58 -38.65 30.26
CA PRO A 27 32.38 -37.23 30.52
C PRO A 27 32.79 -36.86 31.94
N THR A 28 33.31 -35.65 32.12
CA THR A 28 33.77 -35.14 33.42
C THR A 28 33.18 -33.77 33.69
N GLN A 29 32.83 -33.50 34.93
CA GLN A 29 32.35 -32.18 35.34
C GLN A 29 33.51 -31.17 35.34
N ASP A 30 33.28 -29.97 34.81
CA ASP A 30 34.22 -28.85 34.83
C ASP A 30 33.60 -27.63 35.53
N THR A 31 34.12 -27.28 36.70
CA THR A 31 33.67 -26.14 37.50
C THR A 31 34.46 -24.85 37.20
N GLU A 32 35.37 -24.89 36.23
CA GLU A 32 36.20 -23.73 35.85
C GLU A 32 35.85 -23.21 34.46
N VAL A 33 35.38 -24.07 33.55
CA VAL A 33 35.02 -23.71 32.17
C VAL A 33 33.53 -23.99 31.94
N PHE A 34 32.66 -23.00 32.11
CA PHE A 34 31.20 -23.11 31.91
C PHE A 34 30.60 -21.75 31.50
N ILE A 35 29.40 -21.74 30.93
CA ILE A 35 28.65 -20.52 30.55
C ILE A 35 27.67 -20.09 31.63
N GLU A 36 26.98 -21.04 32.27
CA GLU A 36 25.94 -20.77 33.27
C GLU A 36 25.88 -21.91 34.30
N GLY A 37 25.23 -21.66 35.45
CA GLY A 37 25.07 -22.65 36.49
C GLY A 37 26.35 -22.82 37.32
N ALA A 38 26.67 -24.07 37.69
CA ALA A 38 27.78 -24.36 38.59
C ALA A 38 28.94 -25.12 37.93
N ALA A 39 28.72 -25.70 36.75
CA ALA A 39 29.69 -26.48 35.99
C ALA A 39 29.19 -26.72 34.56
N SER A 40 30.08 -27.20 33.70
CA SER A 40 29.73 -27.78 32.40
C SER A 40 30.19 -29.24 32.31
N VAL A 41 29.78 -29.93 31.25
CA VAL A 41 30.28 -31.28 30.95
C VAL A 41 31.44 -31.16 29.97
N GLY A 42 32.64 -31.53 30.42
CA GLY A 42 33.87 -31.50 29.65
C GLY A 42 34.41 -32.88 29.30
N MET A 43 35.05 -32.99 28.13
CA MET A 43 35.69 -34.21 27.65
C MET A 43 37.12 -33.95 27.15
N VAL A 44 37.98 -34.94 27.34
CA VAL A 44 39.34 -34.98 26.80
C VAL A 44 39.30 -35.71 25.47
N LYS A 45 39.65 -35.05 24.38
CA LYS A 45 39.81 -35.73 23.09
C LYS A 45 41.14 -36.47 23.00
N VAL A 46 41.16 -37.73 22.52
CA VAL A 46 42.41 -38.52 22.47
C VAL A 46 42.79 -39.30 21.19
N SER A 47 42.12 -39.26 20.03
CA SER A 47 42.68 -40.00 18.85
C SER A 47 42.38 -39.49 17.42
N GLN A 48 43.19 -39.97 16.46
CA GLN A 48 43.00 -39.89 15.00
C GLN A 48 42.01 -40.98 14.56
N GLY A 49 41.11 -40.64 13.64
CA GLY A 49 40.12 -41.56 13.09
C GLY A 49 38.70 -41.22 13.53
N LYS A 50 37.73 -41.61 12.70
CA LYS A 50 36.30 -41.36 12.83
C LYS A 50 35.80 -41.76 14.24
N PHE A 51 35.66 -40.79 15.13
CA PHE A 51 34.99 -40.97 16.40
C PHE A 51 33.98 -39.85 16.57
N ILE A 52 32.72 -40.27 16.59
CA ILE A 52 31.62 -39.47 17.07
C ILE A 52 31.77 -39.46 18.59
N GLU A 53 32.48 -38.48 19.15
CA GLU A 53 32.43 -38.25 20.60
C GLU A 53 31.04 -37.68 20.90
N LYS A 54 30.11 -38.58 21.18
CA LYS A 54 28.75 -38.22 21.56
C LYS A 54 28.76 -37.77 23.01
N PHE A 55 28.16 -36.63 23.26
CA PHE A 55 27.75 -36.26 24.59
C PHE A 55 26.27 -36.59 24.70
N ASP A 56 25.93 -37.79 25.14
CA ASP A 56 24.54 -38.23 25.12
C ASP A 56 23.94 -38.14 26.52
N TYR A 57 23.01 -37.21 26.70
CA TYR A 57 22.19 -37.15 27.92
C TYR A 57 21.06 -38.18 27.84
N TYR A 58 21.13 -39.21 28.69
CA TYR A 58 20.10 -40.24 28.80
C TYR A 58 18.92 -39.75 29.63
N THR A 59 17.71 -39.88 29.09
CA THR A 59 16.51 -39.74 29.90
C THR A 59 15.62 -40.96 29.68
N GLU A 60 15.28 -41.67 30.78
CA GLU A 60 14.40 -42.86 30.73
C GLU A 60 13.01 -42.54 30.13
N LYS A 61 12.67 -41.25 30.00
CA LYS A 61 11.41 -40.74 29.45
C LYS A 61 11.61 -39.40 28.74
N ALA A 62 12.43 -39.34 27.68
CA ALA A 62 12.58 -38.08 26.94
C ALA A 62 11.25 -37.64 26.31
N SER A 63 10.31 -38.57 26.11
CA SER A 63 8.92 -38.32 25.71
C SER A 63 8.14 -37.34 26.63
N ASN A 64 8.59 -37.12 27.88
CA ASN A 64 7.97 -36.17 28.81
C ASN A 64 8.55 -34.75 28.73
N TYR A 65 9.76 -34.60 28.18
CA TYR A 65 10.47 -33.32 28.07
C TYR A 65 10.57 -32.84 26.63
N TYR A 66 10.47 -33.73 25.66
CA TYR A 66 10.57 -33.43 24.25
C TYR A 66 9.73 -34.45 23.47
N ASN A 67 8.63 -33.99 22.89
CA ASN A 67 7.81 -34.80 21.98
C ASN A 67 7.66 -34.07 20.64
N ALA A 68 8.57 -34.33 19.72
CA ALA A 68 8.55 -33.75 18.38
C ALA A 68 7.54 -34.42 17.44
N SER A 69 6.64 -35.30 17.92
CA SER A 69 5.59 -35.88 17.10
C SER A 69 4.39 -34.94 16.88
N THR A 70 4.26 -33.86 17.67
CA THR A 70 3.15 -32.92 17.56
C THR A 70 3.57 -31.47 17.33
N ASN A 71 4.78 -31.06 17.73
CA ASN A 71 5.33 -29.73 17.44
C ASN A 71 6.84 -29.86 17.15
N PRO A 72 7.29 -29.65 15.90
CA PRO A 72 8.72 -29.57 15.63
C PRO A 72 9.32 -28.34 16.31
N THR A 73 10.55 -28.46 16.80
CA THR A 73 11.17 -27.44 17.67
C THR A 73 12.64 -27.26 17.32
N HIS A 74 13.23 -26.19 17.83
CA HIS A 74 14.63 -25.86 17.66
C HIS A 74 15.39 -26.21 18.92
N LEU A 75 16.46 -26.99 18.77
CA LEU A 75 17.34 -27.38 19.85
C LEU A 75 18.55 -26.45 19.89
N TYR A 76 18.85 -25.92 21.07
CA TYR A 76 19.96 -25.03 21.34
C TYR A 76 21.00 -25.72 22.24
N PHE A 77 22.26 -25.68 21.83
CA PHE A 77 23.38 -26.28 22.55
C PHE A 77 24.51 -25.27 22.70
N TRP A 78 24.93 -25.00 23.94
CA TRP A 78 26.18 -24.29 24.17
C TRP A 78 27.35 -25.24 24.03
N VAL A 79 28.27 -24.95 23.12
CA VAL A 79 29.43 -25.78 22.83
C VAL A 79 30.69 -24.94 22.86
N ASN A 80 31.75 -25.49 23.44
CA ASN A 80 33.08 -24.92 23.40
C ASN A 80 34.09 -25.95 22.95
N VAL A 81 34.88 -25.61 21.93
CA VAL A 81 36.06 -26.37 21.50
C VAL A 81 37.27 -25.45 21.59
N SER A 82 38.32 -25.84 22.33
CA SER A 82 39.51 -24.99 22.51
C SER A 82 40.30 -24.74 21.23
N ASN A 83 40.16 -25.61 20.23
CA ASN A 83 40.86 -25.51 18.94
C ASN A 83 39.87 -25.75 17.80
N GLY A 84 39.07 -24.72 17.47
CA GLY A 84 38.12 -24.80 16.36
C GLY A 84 38.80 -25.01 15.00
N GLY A 85 40.01 -24.48 14.81
CA GLY A 85 40.82 -24.75 13.61
C GLY A 85 41.21 -26.23 13.42
N GLY A 86 41.06 -27.06 14.46
CA GLY A 86 41.23 -28.51 14.38
C GLY A 86 39.98 -29.28 13.94
N LEU A 87 38.83 -28.61 13.75
CA LEU A 87 37.58 -29.21 13.27
C LEU A 87 37.65 -29.49 11.77
N TYR A 88 36.86 -30.45 11.28
CA TYR A 88 36.55 -30.50 9.85
C TYR A 88 35.73 -29.25 9.45
N PRO A 89 35.86 -28.76 8.21
CA PRO A 89 35.03 -27.66 7.74
C PRO A 89 33.55 -28.09 7.69
N LEU A 90 32.65 -27.12 7.69
CA LEU A 90 31.22 -27.35 7.62
C LEU A 90 30.87 -28.11 6.33
N SER A 91 31.49 -27.72 5.21
CA SER A 91 31.39 -28.40 3.91
C SER A 91 32.77 -28.70 3.30
N SER A 92 32.95 -29.86 2.68
CA SER A 92 34.21 -30.31 2.04
C SER A 92 34.00 -31.26 0.85
N GLY A 93 32.76 -31.56 0.48
CA GLY A 93 32.39 -32.40 -0.66
C GLY A 93 32.43 -33.91 -0.39
N THR A 94 32.58 -34.37 0.86
CA THR A 94 32.51 -35.79 1.23
C THR A 94 31.97 -35.94 2.66
N GLU A 95 30.91 -36.73 2.85
CA GLU A 95 30.21 -36.90 4.15
C GLU A 95 31.13 -37.28 5.33
N SER A 96 32.26 -37.94 5.07
CA SER A 96 33.23 -38.35 6.11
C SER A 96 34.17 -37.23 6.57
N THR A 97 34.19 -36.08 5.89
CA THR A 97 35.08 -34.93 6.16
C THR A 97 34.32 -33.60 6.33
N GLU A 98 33.02 -33.66 6.57
CA GLU A 98 32.14 -32.50 6.76
C GLU A 98 31.60 -32.40 8.19
N GLY A 99 31.02 -31.25 8.54
CA GLY A 99 30.36 -31.01 9.83
C GLY A 99 31.30 -31.19 11.01
N GLY A 100 32.10 -30.16 11.31
CA GLY A 100 33.02 -30.15 12.45
C GLY A 100 32.31 -30.22 13.80
N VAL A 101 31.24 -29.45 13.97
CA VAL A 101 30.29 -29.56 15.09
C VAL A 101 28.97 -30.05 14.53
N ARG A 102 28.40 -31.10 15.14
CA ARG A 102 27.12 -31.67 14.73
C ARG A 102 26.21 -31.86 15.93
N LEU A 103 24.95 -31.47 15.80
CA LEU A 103 23.95 -31.73 16.82
C LEU A 103 23.31 -33.10 16.56
N TYR A 104 23.10 -33.89 17.61
CA TYR A 104 22.76 -35.31 17.53
C TYR A 104 21.49 -35.64 18.32
N MET A 105 20.68 -36.55 17.78
CA MET A 105 19.50 -37.12 18.45
C MET A 105 19.33 -38.61 18.12
N GLU A 106 18.97 -39.42 19.11
CA GLU A 106 18.73 -40.87 18.97
C GLU A 106 17.45 -41.31 19.68
N ASP A 107 16.72 -42.25 19.07
CA ASP A 107 15.55 -42.87 19.69
C ASP A 107 15.86 -44.15 20.48
N SER A 108 14.83 -44.68 21.16
CA SER A 108 14.94 -45.91 21.94
C SER A 108 15.26 -47.18 21.11
N ALA A 109 15.08 -47.13 19.79
CA ALA A 109 15.40 -48.21 18.86
C ALA A 109 16.83 -48.11 18.29
N GLY A 110 17.56 -47.05 18.62
CA GLY A 110 18.92 -46.79 18.14
C GLY A 110 18.98 -46.11 16.77
N ALA A 111 17.85 -45.63 16.25
CA ALA A 111 17.85 -44.80 15.04
C ALA A 111 18.28 -43.36 15.41
N TYR A 112 19.07 -42.73 14.55
CA TYR A 112 19.68 -41.44 14.86
C TYR A 112 19.69 -40.47 13.68
N VAL A 113 19.85 -39.19 14.02
CA VAL A 113 20.03 -38.07 13.09
C VAL A 113 21.13 -37.12 13.57
N GLU A 114 21.83 -36.49 12.63
CA GLU A 114 22.85 -35.46 12.86
C GLU A 114 22.64 -34.26 11.93
N TRP A 115 22.73 -33.05 12.49
CA TRP A 115 22.75 -31.79 11.74
C TRP A 115 24.12 -31.12 11.88
N TYR A 116 24.71 -30.71 10.75
CA TYR A 116 26.02 -30.06 10.73
C TYR A 116 25.82 -28.56 10.93
N VAL A 117 26.36 -28.02 12.02
CA VAL A 117 26.08 -26.63 12.45
C VAL A 117 27.30 -25.73 12.42
N ALA A 118 28.51 -26.30 12.45
CA ALA A 118 29.74 -25.52 12.27
C ALA A 118 30.92 -26.36 11.81
N GLY A 119 32.00 -25.70 11.41
CA GLY A 119 33.30 -26.29 11.12
C GLY A 119 34.45 -25.30 11.28
N SER A 120 35.67 -25.70 10.94
CA SER A 120 36.86 -24.83 11.07
C SER A 120 36.83 -23.56 10.20
N ASP A 121 35.96 -23.53 9.21
CA ASP A 121 35.67 -22.41 8.31
C ASP A 121 34.64 -21.42 8.88
N THR A 122 33.76 -21.86 9.78
CA THR A 122 32.68 -21.03 10.36
C THR A 122 32.79 -20.83 11.88
N TYR A 123 33.72 -21.52 12.53
CA TYR A 123 33.90 -21.51 13.98
C TYR A 123 35.37 -21.73 14.38
N SER A 124 35.95 -20.73 15.05
CA SER A 124 37.36 -20.70 15.45
C SER A 124 37.64 -21.31 16.84
N GLY A 125 36.60 -21.59 17.63
CA GLY A 125 36.67 -22.09 19.01
C GLY A 125 36.03 -21.13 20.02
N GLY A 126 35.97 -21.55 21.30
CA GLY A 126 35.31 -20.77 22.37
C GLY A 126 33.82 -21.06 22.52
N TRP A 127 33.14 -20.49 23.51
CA TRP A 127 31.70 -20.74 23.69
C TRP A 127 30.86 -20.17 22.55
N ARG A 128 30.03 -21.01 21.92
CA ARG A 128 29.00 -20.61 20.97
C ARG A 128 27.76 -21.48 21.17
N CYS A 129 26.59 -20.85 21.11
CA CYS A 129 25.33 -21.57 21.06
C CYS A 129 25.02 -21.95 19.62
N PHE A 130 24.68 -23.20 19.35
CA PHE A 130 24.26 -23.68 18.03
C PHE A 130 22.82 -24.14 18.07
N VAL A 131 22.10 -23.93 16.96
CA VAL A 131 20.70 -24.31 16.79
C VAL A 131 20.52 -25.39 15.73
N ALA A 132 19.62 -26.35 15.96
CA ALA A 132 19.14 -27.29 14.94
C ALA A 132 17.61 -27.40 14.95
N TYR A 133 17.00 -27.35 13.77
CA TYR A 133 15.58 -27.60 13.59
C TYR A 133 15.31 -29.09 13.37
N THR A 134 14.51 -29.70 14.24
CA THR A 134 14.41 -31.17 14.27
C THR A 134 13.58 -31.79 13.14
N ASP A 135 12.88 -30.97 12.36
CA ASP A 135 12.19 -31.36 11.13
C ASP A 135 13.00 -31.06 9.87
N ALA A 136 14.10 -30.31 9.98
CA ALA A 136 15.02 -30.16 8.87
C ALA A 136 15.60 -31.54 8.49
N ALA A 137 15.77 -31.77 7.19
CA ALA A 137 16.46 -32.95 6.71
C ALA A 137 17.86 -33.03 7.34
N PRO A 138 18.20 -34.14 8.03
CA PRO A 138 19.50 -34.26 8.66
C PRO A 138 20.60 -34.46 7.62
N ASN A 139 21.80 -33.99 7.92
CA ASN A 139 22.97 -34.19 7.06
C ASN A 139 23.47 -35.63 7.12
N ASN A 140 23.24 -36.33 8.23
CA ASN A 140 23.58 -37.74 8.40
C ASN A 140 22.52 -38.42 9.27
N SER A 141 22.16 -39.67 8.96
CA SER A 141 21.16 -40.43 9.72
C SER A 141 21.34 -41.93 9.60
N SER A 142 20.76 -42.68 10.54
CA SER A 142 20.64 -44.14 10.44
C SER A 142 19.29 -44.60 10.98
N GLY A 143 18.58 -45.43 10.20
CA GLY A 143 17.21 -45.82 10.52
C GLY A 143 16.22 -44.66 10.37
N SER A 144 14.99 -44.87 10.84
CA SER A 144 13.95 -43.83 10.88
C SER A 144 13.69 -43.46 12.33
N ILE A 145 13.98 -42.22 12.70
CA ILE A 145 13.89 -41.77 14.09
C ILE A 145 12.44 -41.65 14.55
N ASN A 146 12.11 -42.26 15.69
CA ASN A 146 10.83 -42.09 16.36
C ASN A 146 10.90 -40.93 17.37
N LYS A 147 10.43 -39.76 16.93
CA LYS A 147 10.38 -38.50 17.70
C LYS A 147 9.57 -38.56 19.00
N SER A 148 8.71 -39.57 19.17
CA SER A 148 7.97 -39.79 20.43
C SER A 148 8.74 -40.62 21.45
N GLN A 149 9.88 -41.20 21.05
CA GLN A 149 10.69 -42.11 21.87
C GLN A 149 12.17 -41.72 21.85
N ILE A 150 12.45 -40.42 21.81
CA ILE A 150 13.82 -39.92 21.91
C ILE A 150 14.43 -40.40 23.23
N ARG A 151 15.72 -40.74 23.19
CA ARG A 151 16.47 -41.30 24.31
C ARG A 151 17.72 -40.50 24.61
N TYR A 152 18.37 -39.97 23.57
CA TYR A 152 19.62 -39.23 23.68
C TYR A 152 19.58 -37.95 22.86
N PHE A 153 20.16 -36.90 23.45
CA PHE A 153 20.52 -35.64 22.80
C PHE A 153 22.00 -35.40 23.02
N GLY A 154 22.67 -34.81 22.03
CA GLY A 154 24.10 -34.54 22.17
C GLY A 154 24.74 -33.72 21.07
N VAL A 155 26.05 -33.61 21.18
CA VAL A 155 26.91 -33.04 20.14
C VAL A 155 27.94 -34.07 19.73
N THR A 156 28.21 -34.12 18.44
CA THR A 156 29.29 -34.86 17.82
C THR A 156 30.36 -33.86 17.36
N LEU A 157 31.61 -34.07 17.77
CA LEU A 157 32.74 -33.27 17.31
C LEU A 157 33.60 -34.04 16.31
N ASN A 158 33.62 -33.60 15.05
CA ASN A 158 34.43 -34.15 13.98
C ASN A 158 35.66 -33.28 13.73
N MET A 159 36.86 -33.85 13.88
CA MET A 159 38.09 -33.07 13.89
C MET A 159 39.21 -33.70 13.05
N GLN A 160 39.98 -32.86 12.36
CA GLN A 160 41.08 -33.22 11.47
C GLN A 160 42.33 -33.69 12.22
N ALA A 161 42.61 -33.12 13.39
CA ALA A 161 43.84 -33.36 14.14
C ALA A 161 43.59 -33.63 15.62
N LYS A 162 44.43 -34.46 16.24
CA LYS A 162 44.41 -34.74 17.69
C LYS A 162 45.01 -33.56 18.47
N THR A 163 44.45 -33.23 19.63
CA THR A 163 45.08 -32.38 20.64
C THR A 163 46.26 -33.10 21.31
N THR A 164 47.42 -32.46 21.35
CA THR A 164 48.60 -32.97 22.05
C THR A 164 48.38 -32.86 23.56
N ALA A 165 48.38 -34.00 24.27
CA ALA A 165 48.11 -34.22 25.71
C ALA A 165 46.65 -34.59 26.07
N ASN A 166 46.48 -35.36 27.16
CA ASN A 166 45.20 -35.78 27.71
C ASN A 166 44.56 -34.63 28.52
N VAL A 167 44.30 -33.49 27.87
CA VAL A 167 43.70 -32.30 28.49
C VAL A 167 42.32 -32.08 27.88
N ARG A 168 41.36 -31.64 28.71
CA ARG A 168 40.00 -31.31 28.25
C ARG A 168 40.08 -30.21 27.20
N ASN A 169 39.33 -30.38 26.12
CA ASN A 169 39.38 -29.48 24.97
C ASN A 169 38.02 -29.32 24.26
N ALA A 170 36.97 -29.92 24.83
CA ALA A 170 35.60 -29.83 24.38
C ALA A 170 34.67 -29.80 25.60
N TRP A 171 33.70 -28.90 25.59
CA TRP A 171 32.68 -28.76 26.62
C TRP A 171 31.32 -28.53 26.00
N ILE A 172 30.29 -29.03 26.68
CA ILE A 172 28.90 -28.69 26.43
C ILE A 172 28.35 -28.07 27.70
N ASP A 173 27.57 -27.02 27.49
CA ASP A 173 26.72 -26.44 28.50
C ASP A 173 25.27 -26.40 28.00
N PHE A 174 24.33 -26.09 28.90
CA PHE A 174 22.89 -25.96 28.69
C PHE A 174 22.31 -26.45 27.36
N ILE A 175 21.46 -27.48 27.44
CA ILE A 175 20.64 -27.93 26.32
C ILE A 175 19.23 -27.39 26.52
N ARG A 176 18.72 -26.67 25.52
CA ARG A 176 17.36 -26.12 25.55
C ARG A 176 16.60 -26.39 24.26
N TYR A 177 15.27 -26.29 24.31
CA TYR A 177 14.44 -26.23 23.12
C TYR A 177 13.38 -25.13 23.24
N GLY A 178 13.04 -24.48 22.15
CA GLY A 178 12.08 -23.37 22.11
C GLY A 178 12.30 -22.50 20.89
N SER A 179 11.85 -21.25 20.92
CA SER A 179 11.93 -20.35 19.78
C SER A 179 12.83 -19.15 20.02
N GLY A 180 12.79 -18.51 21.20
CA GLY A 180 13.50 -17.26 21.35
C GLY A 180 13.31 -16.51 22.66
N LEU A 181 13.45 -15.18 22.57
CA LEU A 181 13.36 -14.26 23.70
C LEU A 181 11.99 -13.57 23.75
N ILE A 182 11.53 -13.30 24.97
CA ILE A 182 10.37 -12.46 25.27
C ILE A 182 10.87 -11.29 26.11
N CYS A 183 10.69 -10.07 25.59
CA CYS A 183 11.26 -8.84 26.10
C CYS A 183 10.14 -7.87 26.47
N SER A 184 10.01 -7.53 27.75
CA SER A 184 9.02 -6.56 28.24
C SER A 184 9.58 -5.71 29.38
N GLY A 185 8.96 -4.59 29.72
CA GLY A 185 9.38 -3.81 30.89
C GLY A 185 9.12 -2.31 30.81
N THR A 186 9.10 -1.67 31.98
CA THR A 186 8.36 -0.43 32.27
C THR A 186 8.54 0.77 31.34
N ASP A 187 7.44 1.51 31.17
CA ASP A 187 7.25 2.87 30.63
C ASP A 187 8.18 4.01 31.12
N THR A 188 9.13 3.74 32.02
CA THR A 188 10.02 4.77 32.60
C THR A 188 11.46 4.68 32.09
N GLY A 189 11.74 3.82 31.11
CA GLY A 189 13.02 3.74 30.42
C GLY A 189 12.91 3.02 29.09
N GLN A 190 13.71 3.45 28.11
CA GLN A 190 13.72 2.90 26.76
C GLN A 190 14.60 1.65 26.70
N MET A 191 14.00 0.53 26.29
CA MET A 191 14.72 -0.70 25.98
C MET A 191 15.40 -0.57 24.61
N THR A 192 16.65 -1.04 24.53
CA THR A 192 17.45 -1.07 23.31
C THR A 192 17.83 -2.51 22.93
N TRP A 193 18.41 -2.71 21.74
CA TRP A 193 19.01 -4.00 21.38
C TRP A 193 20.17 -4.39 22.29
N ASP A 194 20.88 -3.42 22.86
CA ASP A 194 21.93 -3.67 23.86
C ASP A 194 21.36 -4.22 25.17
N ASP A 195 20.17 -3.78 25.59
CA ASP A 195 19.50 -4.32 26.77
C ASP A 195 19.03 -5.76 26.54
N ILE A 196 18.47 -6.05 25.36
CA ILE A 196 18.06 -7.41 24.98
C ILE A 196 19.29 -8.34 24.93
N TYR A 197 20.39 -7.90 24.31
CA TYR A 197 21.65 -8.65 24.30
C TYR A 197 22.21 -8.88 25.70
N ALA A 198 22.21 -7.86 26.56
CA ALA A 198 22.66 -8.01 27.94
C ALA A 198 21.77 -8.98 28.74
N GLY A 199 20.46 -8.96 28.49
CA GLY A 199 19.51 -9.91 29.05
C GLY A 199 19.76 -11.34 28.59
N ASP A 200 19.97 -11.54 27.28
CA ASP A 200 20.32 -12.85 26.73
C ASP A 200 21.63 -13.36 27.33
N LEU A 201 22.65 -12.52 27.44
CA LEU A 201 23.94 -12.87 28.06
C LEU A 201 23.82 -13.24 29.54
N ALA A 202 22.87 -12.64 30.27
CA ALA A 202 22.62 -12.95 31.67
C ALA A 202 21.87 -14.28 31.87
N GLY A 203 20.97 -14.65 30.96
CA GLY A 203 20.23 -15.92 30.94
C GLY A 203 20.82 -17.02 30.03
N PRO A 204 22.09 -16.89 29.63
CA PRO A 204 22.66 -17.26 28.32
C PRO A 204 21.77 -18.17 27.48
N HIS A 205 20.70 -17.62 26.88
CA HIS A 205 19.80 -18.40 26.02
C HIS A 205 20.43 -18.65 24.66
N GLY A 206 21.27 -17.71 24.21
CA GLY A 206 22.04 -17.83 22.97
C GLY A 206 21.22 -17.47 21.75
N VAL A 207 20.27 -16.55 21.87
CA VAL A 207 19.43 -16.08 20.77
C VAL A 207 20.09 -14.90 20.06
N ILE A 208 20.77 -14.02 20.79
CA ILE A 208 21.43 -12.82 20.27
C ILE A 208 22.89 -12.80 20.74
N ARG A 209 23.81 -12.62 19.79
CA ARG A 209 25.21 -12.30 20.08
C ARG A 209 25.61 -10.98 19.43
N LYS A 210 26.60 -10.30 20.01
CA LYS A 210 27.13 -9.04 19.47
C LYS A 210 28.59 -9.19 19.07
N GLU A 211 28.90 -8.91 17.80
CA GLU A 211 30.26 -8.95 17.27
C GLU A 211 30.52 -7.72 16.38
N GLY A 212 31.57 -6.97 16.68
CA GLY A 212 31.93 -5.79 15.88
C GLY A 212 30.85 -4.69 15.83
N GLY A 213 29.93 -4.67 16.80
CA GLY A 213 28.78 -3.75 16.81
C GLY A 213 27.54 -4.26 16.08
N ILE A 214 27.59 -5.46 15.48
CA ILE A 214 26.47 -6.10 14.79
C ILE A 214 25.83 -7.12 15.74
N PHE A 215 24.50 -7.13 15.81
CA PHE A 215 23.74 -8.16 16.50
C PHE A 215 23.44 -9.30 15.53
N PHE A 216 23.90 -10.50 15.88
CA PHE A 216 23.55 -11.72 15.15
C PHE A 216 22.46 -12.45 15.92
N VAL A 217 21.37 -12.76 15.23
CA VAL A 217 20.16 -13.33 15.81
C VAL A 217 19.96 -14.74 15.24
N GLN A 218 19.71 -15.72 16.11
CA GLN A 218 19.49 -17.12 15.69
C GLN A 218 18.19 -17.74 16.23
N GLY A 219 17.27 -16.90 16.71
CA GLY A 219 15.95 -17.28 17.22
C GLY A 219 14.93 -16.16 17.04
N SER A 220 13.74 -16.31 17.62
CA SER A 220 12.72 -15.25 17.61
C SER A 220 12.97 -14.20 18.70
N VAL A 221 12.47 -12.99 18.50
CA VAL A 221 12.45 -11.93 19.52
C VAL A 221 11.05 -11.34 19.56
N THR A 222 10.36 -11.53 20.68
CA THR A 222 9.08 -10.87 20.96
C THR A 222 9.31 -9.67 21.86
N ILE A 223 8.80 -8.50 21.48
CA ILE A 223 8.85 -7.26 22.24
C ILE A 223 7.43 -6.86 22.63
N GLY A 224 7.19 -6.73 23.94
CA GLY A 224 5.88 -6.51 24.53
C GLY A 224 5.41 -7.69 25.41
N ASP A 225 4.19 -7.59 25.94
CA ASP A 225 3.65 -8.50 26.94
C ASP A 225 2.17 -8.85 26.69
N ASN A 226 1.86 -9.65 25.67
CA ASN A 226 0.48 -9.95 25.24
C ASN A 226 -0.39 -10.72 26.24
N ILE A 227 0.19 -11.28 27.31
CA ILE A 227 -0.54 -12.05 28.33
C ILE A 227 -0.54 -11.33 29.69
N GLY A 228 0.32 -10.33 29.88
CA GLY A 228 0.49 -9.63 31.13
C GLY A 228 -0.08 -8.21 31.13
N THR A 229 0.52 -7.38 31.98
CA THR A 229 0.11 -5.99 32.22
C THR A 229 1.27 -5.02 32.11
N SER A 230 2.41 -5.48 31.57
CA SER A 230 3.64 -4.71 31.55
C SER A 230 3.61 -3.74 30.39
N ALA A 231 3.75 -2.44 30.66
CA ALA A 231 4.12 -1.49 29.62
C ALA A 231 5.52 -1.85 29.08
N THR A 232 5.77 -1.53 27.81
CA THR A 232 7.03 -1.77 27.10
C THR A 232 7.35 -0.59 26.18
N ASP A 233 8.42 0.15 26.48
CA ASP A 233 8.95 1.21 25.62
C ASP A 233 10.27 0.73 25.01
N PHE A 234 10.27 0.46 23.69
CA PHE A 234 11.46 0.09 22.93
C PHE A 234 11.85 1.21 21.97
N SER A 235 13.11 1.64 22.02
CA SER A 235 13.63 2.66 21.11
C SER A 235 15.12 2.45 20.83
N ASP A 236 15.47 2.24 19.56
CA ASP A 236 16.88 2.12 19.16
C ASP A 236 17.11 2.71 17.75
N ALA A 237 18.36 3.06 17.42
CA ALA A 237 18.74 3.70 16.17
C ALA A 237 20.16 3.32 15.74
N ASN A 238 20.42 3.33 14.43
CA ASN A 238 21.72 3.00 13.83
C ASN A 238 22.28 1.61 14.20
N GLN A 239 21.42 0.63 14.50
CA GLN A 239 21.85 -0.74 14.75
C GLN A 239 21.83 -1.58 13.48
N VAL A 240 22.64 -2.64 13.47
CA VAL A 240 22.63 -3.66 12.42
C VAL A 240 22.32 -5.00 13.04
N LEU A 241 21.25 -5.63 12.55
CA LEU A 241 20.79 -6.95 12.94
C LEU A 241 20.93 -7.90 11.75
N VAL A 242 21.50 -9.07 12.01
CA VAL A 242 21.73 -10.11 11.01
C VAL A 242 21.19 -11.43 11.53
N PHE A 243 20.13 -11.95 10.93
CA PHE A 243 19.70 -13.32 11.16
C PHE A 243 20.73 -14.29 10.56
N GLU A 244 21.21 -15.23 11.38
CA GLU A 244 22.31 -16.12 11.01
C GLU A 244 21.96 -17.09 9.87
N ASP A 245 22.97 -17.52 9.11
CA ASP A 245 22.81 -18.60 8.14
C ASP A 245 22.82 -19.96 8.86
N ALA A 246 21.67 -20.33 9.42
CA ALA A 246 21.43 -21.62 10.04
C ALA A 246 20.24 -22.31 9.38
N ASN A 247 20.28 -23.63 9.30
CA ASN A 247 19.19 -24.43 8.75
C ASN A 247 18.06 -24.59 9.78
N VAL A 248 17.15 -23.62 9.83
CA VAL A 248 16.06 -23.51 10.80
C VAL A 248 14.69 -23.52 10.12
N SER A 249 13.61 -23.70 10.88
CA SER A 249 12.24 -23.43 10.40
C SER A 249 12.14 -22.03 9.80
N SER A 250 11.37 -21.87 8.72
CA SER A 250 11.05 -20.57 8.12
C SER A 250 10.37 -19.61 9.09
N THR A 251 9.74 -20.14 10.15
CA THR A 251 9.03 -19.34 11.16
C THR A 251 9.86 -18.97 12.38
N LEU A 252 11.13 -19.41 12.48
CA LEU A 252 11.96 -19.13 13.66
C LEU A 252 12.41 -17.68 13.70
N TYR A 253 12.90 -17.18 12.57
CA TYR A 253 13.45 -15.84 12.47
C TYR A 253 12.30 -14.86 12.39
N ASN A 254 11.99 -14.24 13.52
CA ASN A 254 10.87 -13.32 13.62
C ASN A 254 11.17 -12.26 14.68
N ILE A 255 10.86 -11.01 14.36
CA ILE A 255 10.69 -9.93 15.34
C ILE A 255 9.20 -9.64 15.45
N THR A 256 8.62 -9.96 16.61
CA THR A 256 7.19 -9.76 16.86
C THR A 256 6.98 -8.67 17.88
N ILE A 257 6.15 -7.68 17.57
CA ILE A 257 5.74 -6.61 18.48
C ILE A 257 4.31 -6.88 18.91
N VAL A 258 4.07 -6.89 20.22
CA VAL A 258 2.76 -7.20 20.80
C VAL A 258 2.34 -6.19 21.86
N GLY A 259 1.05 -5.85 21.89
CA GLY A 259 0.47 -4.95 22.86
C GLY A 259 -0.15 -5.72 24.02
N ASN A 260 -0.73 -4.99 24.98
CA ASN A 260 -1.66 -5.58 25.94
C ASN A 260 -2.75 -4.59 26.35
N ALA A 261 -3.78 -5.08 27.05
CA ALA A 261 -4.96 -4.29 27.34
C ALA A 261 -4.77 -3.22 28.45
N THR A 262 -3.63 -3.19 29.13
CA THR A 262 -3.45 -2.40 30.36
C THR A 262 -2.17 -1.58 30.44
N GLY A 263 -1.09 -2.05 29.83
CA GLY A 263 0.18 -1.36 29.73
C GLY A 263 0.48 -1.08 28.26
N ASP A 264 1.01 0.10 28.02
CA ASP A 264 1.28 0.60 26.68
C ASP A 264 2.51 -0.09 26.08
N THR A 265 2.45 -0.46 24.80
CA THR A 265 3.61 -0.95 24.05
C THR A 265 3.95 0.07 22.97
N ASP A 266 5.10 0.72 23.11
CA ASP A 266 5.68 1.65 22.16
C ASP A 266 6.92 1.02 21.53
N PHE A 267 6.98 1.01 20.20
CA PHE A 267 8.12 0.48 19.46
C PHE A 267 8.62 1.48 18.43
N GLN A 268 9.87 1.89 18.58
CA GLN A 268 10.55 2.79 17.66
C GLN A 268 11.89 2.23 17.17
N MET A 269 12.11 2.29 15.86
CA MET A 269 13.42 2.13 15.23
C MET A 269 13.77 3.35 14.39
N GLY A 270 14.92 3.95 14.67
CA GLY A 270 15.39 5.18 14.03
C GLY A 270 14.84 6.44 14.67
N THR A 271 14.96 7.57 13.97
CA THR A 271 14.58 8.89 14.48
C THR A 271 13.88 9.72 13.41
N LYS A 272 12.94 10.58 13.82
CA LYS A 272 12.22 11.48 12.91
C LYS A 272 12.86 12.86 12.86
N SER A 273 13.03 13.41 11.67
CA SER A 273 13.48 14.78 11.41
C SER A 273 12.50 15.49 10.48
N GLY A 274 11.57 16.25 11.06
CA GLY A 274 10.47 16.86 10.32
C GLY A 274 9.47 15.79 9.87
N THR A 275 9.27 15.66 8.55
CA THR A 275 8.42 14.62 7.94
C THR A 275 9.21 13.39 7.49
N ALA A 276 10.53 13.37 7.71
CA ALA A 276 11.40 12.31 7.22
C ALA A 276 11.93 11.42 8.35
N GLY A 277 12.04 10.12 8.10
CA GLY A 277 12.77 9.17 8.93
C GLY A 277 14.26 9.17 8.62
N ILE A 278 15.10 9.12 9.66
CA ILE A 278 16.57 9.11 9.57
C ILE A 278 17.18 8.18 10.64
N SER A 279 18.44 7.76 10.45
CA SER A 279 19.19 6.97 11.43
C SER A 279 18.54 5.64 11.84
N GLY A 280 17.82 5.00 10.92
CA GLY A 280 17.16 3.73 11.17
C GLY A 280 18.10 2.55 11.37
N CYS A 281 17.50 1.44 11.78
CA CYS A 281 18.19 0.16 11.91
C CYS A 281 18.22 -0.58 10.56
N ILE A 282 19.24 -1.42 10.39
CA ILE A 282 19.35 -2.35 9.25
C ILE A 282 19.08 -3.75 9.77
N ILE A 283 18.11 -4.45 9.18
CA ILE A 283 17.79 -5.84 9.51
C ILE A 283 17.92 -6.66 8.24
N ARG A 284 18.63 -7.79 8.32
CA ARG A 284 18.86 -8.66 7.16
C ARG A 284 19.00 -10.13 7.52
N SER A 285 18.74 -11.00 6.55
CA SER A 285 19.20 -12.39 6.58
C SER A 285 20.63 -12.53 6.03
N ALA A 286 21.40 -13.46 6.59
CA ALA A 286 22.72 -13.85 6.07
C ALA A 286 22.69 -15.04 5.11
N GLY A 287 21.66 -15.88 5.21
CA GLY A 287 21.52 -17.14 4.49
C GLY A 287 20.22 -17.22 3.68
N ILE A 288 19.82 -18.44 3.33
CA ILE A 288 18.58 -18.69 2.56
C ILE A 288 17.29 -18.52 3.38
N ASN A 289 17.41 -18.60 4.71
CA ASN A 289 16.27 -18.46 5.60
C ASN A 289 16.03 -16.97 5.87
N LYS A 290 14.84 -16.53 5.48
CA LYS A 290 14.37 -15.17 5.67
C LYS A 290 13.81 -14.98 7.07
N TYR A 291 13.55 -13.73 7.43
CA TYR A 291 12.91 -13.37 8.69
C TYR A 291 11.59 -12.65 8.45
N ASP A 292 10.67 -12.80 9.40
CA ASP A 292 9.45 -11.99 9.47
C ASP A 292 9.63 -10.80 10.40
N PHE A 293 8.94 -9.70 10.09
CA PHE A 293 8.71 -8.60 11.02
C PHE A 293 7.21 -8.43 11.19
N THR A 294 6.71 -8.61 12.41
CA THR A 294 5.26 -8.68 12.66
C THR A 294 4.84 -7.72 13.75
N CYS A 295 3.94 -6.80 13.42
CA CYS A 295 3.23 -5.93 14.35
C CYS A 295 1.77 -5.80 13.91
N THR A 296 0.95 -6.84 14.13
CA THR A 296 -0.47 -6.84 13.75
C THR A 296 -1.41 -6.69 14.94
N ASP A 297 -0.87 -6.68 16.17
CA ASP A 297 -1.66 -6.55 17.38
C ASP A 297 -2.19 -5.13 17.52
N THR A 298 -3.52 -4.99 17.49
CA THR A 298 -4.21 -3.71 17.63
C THR A 298 -4.00 -3.04 18.99
N ALA A 299 -3.51 -3.77 20.00
CA ALA A 299 -3.18 -3.24 21.31
C ALA A 299 -1.78 -2.59 21.38
N VAL A 300 -0.98 -2.67 20.33
CA VAL A 300 0.27 -1.89 20.23
C VAL A 300 -0.09 -0.42 20.15
N GLU A 301 0.51 0.39 21.02
CA GLU A 301 0.23 1.81 21.13
C GLU A 301 0.93 2.51 19.95
N GLU A 302 2.28 2.60 19.97
CA GLU A 302 3.07 3.17 18.88
C GLU A 302 3.87 2.13 18.06
N LEU A 303 3.87 2.29 16.74
CA LEU A 303 4.84 1.66 15.84
C LEU A 303 5.48 2.72 14.95
N LEU A 304 6.76 2.99 15.18
CA LEU A 304 7.50 4.07 14.54
C LEU A 304 8.76 3.53 13.85
N LEU A 305 8.71 3.38 12.53
CA LEU A 305 9.84 2.90 11.72
C LEU A 305 10.40 4.04 10.88
N TYR A 306 11.61 4.50 11.18
CA TYR A 306 12.19 5.69 10.59
C TYR A 306 13.54 5.41 9.95
N GLY A 307 13.66 5.60 8.63
CA GLY A 307 14.93 5.45 7.92
C GLY A 307 15.52 4.04 7.99
N CYS A 308 14.70 3.03 8.28
CA CYS A 308 15.16 1.64 8.46
C CYS A 308 15.39 0.97 7.11
N THR A 309 16.19 -0.09 7.09
CA THR A 309 16.36 -0.95 5.91
C THR A 309 16.08 -2.40 6.31
N PHE A 310 15.07 -2.97 5.69
CA PHE A 310 14.73 -4.38 5.75
C PHE A 310 15.25 -5.02 4.46
N TYR A 311 16.18 -5.96 4.60
CA TYR A 311 16.77 -6.66 3.47
C TYR A 311 16.47 -8.16 3.57
N ASP A 312 15.92 -8.76 2.51
CA ASP A 312 15.65 -10.21 2.44
C ASP A 312 14.74 -10.73 3.58
N ALA A 313 13.74 -9.92 3.93
CA ALA A 313 12.65 -10.35 4.80
C ALA A 313 11.68 -11.27 4.02
N ASP A 314 11.01 -12.20 4.69
CA ASP A 314 9.85 -12.86 4.10
C ASP A 314 8.68 -11.88 4.17
N VAL A 315 7.83 -11.95 5.19
CA VAL A 315 6.68 -11.04 5.30
C VAL A 315 6.94 -9.95 6.34
N ILE A 316 6.58 -8.72 5.98
CA ILE A 316 6.55 -7.58 6.92
C ILE A 316 5.10 -7.19 7.12
N SER A 317 4.52 -7.52 8.28
CA SER A 317 3.13 -7.21 8.62
C SER A 317 3.05 -6.06 9.62
N LEU A 318 2.32 -5.02 9.27
CA LEU A 318 2.19 -3.78 10.04
C LEU A 318 0.73 -3.59 10.52
N PRO A 319 0.49 -2.71 11.50
CA PRO A 319 -0.81 -2.58 12.13
C PRO A 319 -1.71 -1.59 11.37
N ALA A 320 -3.02 -1.69 11.57
CA ALA A 320 -3.97 -0.71 11.08
C ALA A 320 -3.64 0.74 11.51
N TYR A 321 -4.06 1.71 10.71
CA TYR A 321 -3.92 3.15 10.97
C TYR A 321 -4.43 3.57 12.35
N SER A 322 -3.76 4.58 12.94
CA SER A 322 -4.27 5.35 14.06
C SER A 322 -4.21 6.84 13.74
N ALA A 323 -5.38 7.48 13.62
CA ALA A 323 -5.53 8.88 13.19
C ALA A 323 -5.15 9.93 14.24
N SER A 324 -4.87 9.48 15.46
CA SER A 324 -4.51 10.31 16.59
C SER A 324 -3.44 9.57 17.38
N ALA A 325 -2.62 10.31 18.11
CA ALA A 325 -1.65 9.69 19.01
C ALA A 325 -2.37 8.60 19.84
N PRO A 326 -1.80 7.39 19.88
CA PRO A 326 -0.47 7.04 19.36
C PRO A 326 -0.36 6.80 17.85
N LEU A 327 0.81 7.11 17.28
CA LEU A 327 1.04 7.03 15.83
C LEU A 327 1.55 5.64 15.40
N ARG A 328 1.13 5.24 14.20
CA ARG A 328 1.62 4.05 13.49
C ARG A 328 2.11 4.51 12.12
N GLU A 329 3.43 4.69 12.00
CA GLU A 329 4.05 5.30 10.84
C GLU A 329 5.40 4.68 10.46
N VAL A 330 5.62 4.60 9.14
CA VAL A 330 6.81 4.09 8.48
C VAL A 330 7.29 5.16 7.50
N LEU A 331 8.43 5.78 7.79
CA LEU A 331 8.95 6.92 7.04
C LEU A 331 10.35 6.63 6.52
N ASN A 332 10.57 6.84 5.21
CA ASN A 332 11.89 6.74 4.58
C ASN A 332 12.57 5.37 4.76
N CYS A 333 11.79 4.30 4.86
CA CYS A 333 12.32 2.94 4.97
C CYS A 333 12.61 2.33 3.60
N ASN A 334 13.57 1.40 3.55
CA ASN A 334 13.85 0.57 2.39
C ASN A 334 13.41 -0.87 2.68
N PHE A 335 12.68 -1.47 1.75
CA PHE A 335 12.28 -2.86 1.71
C PHE A 335 12.94 -3.46 0.46
N GLU A 336 14.08 -4.14 0.63
CA GLU A 336 14.91 -4.62 -0.47
C GLU A 336 14.98 -6.15 -0.47
N ALA A 337 14.66 -6.79 -1.60
CA ALA A 337 14.58 -8.26 -1.69
C ALA A 337 13.63 -8.90 -0.66
N CYS A 338 12.69 -8.11 -0.14
CA CYS A 338 11.63 -8.64 0.71
C CYS A 338 10.63 -9.44 -0.14
N ASN A 339 9.87 -10.33 0.48
CA ASN A 339 8.63 -10.82 -0.13
C ASN A 339 7.59 -9.67 -0.07
N GLN A 340 6.39 -9.89 0.47
CA GLN A 340 5.36 -8.84 0.54
C GLN A 340 5.45 -8.00 1.83
N VAL A 341 5.27 -6.69 1.69
CA VAL A 341 4.95 -5.80 2.82
C VAL A 341 3.43 -5.64 2.94
N ASP A 342 2.89 -5.93 4.11
CA ASP A 342 1.47 -5.86 4.47
C ASP A 342 1.24 -4.69 5.42
N PRO A 343 0.97 -3.48 4.90
CA PRO A 343 0.82 -2.29 5.73
C PRO A 343 -0.51 -2.23 6.47
N ASP A 344 -1.52 -3.03 6.08
CA ASP A 344 -2.93 -2.80 6.43
C ASP A 344 -3.28 -1.35 6.05
N THR A 345 -3.46 -0.48 7.05
CA THR A 345 -3.71 0.95 6.89
C THR A 345 -2.63 1.80 7.55
N CYS A 346 -1.51 1.22 8.01
CA CYS A 346 -0.36 1.96 8.55
C CYS A 346 0.07 3.11 7.62
N THR A 347 0.52 4.23 8.18
CA THR A 347 1.06 5.32 7.35
C THR A 347 2.42 4.90 6.80
N VAL A 348 2.57 4.82 5.48
CA VAL A 348 3.82 4.47 4.81
C VAL A 348 4.17 5.56 3.79
N THR A 349 5.23 6.32 4.07
CA THR A 349 5.55 7.52 3.26
C THR A 349 7.04 7.63 2.97
N ASN A 350 7.38 8.07 1.76
CA ASN A 350 8.76 8.23 1.30
C ASN A 350 9.59 6.92 1.34
N CYS A 351 8.94 5.76 1.27
CA CYS A 351 9.59 4.46 1.36
C CYS A 351 10.00 3.93 -0.02
N ASN A 352 10.92 2.97 -0.04
CA ASN A 352 11.36 2.29 -1.26
C ASN A 352 11.08 0.79 -1.14
N PHE A 353 10.37 0.23 -2.11
CA PHE A 353 10.17 -1.20 -2.32
C PHE A 353 11.03 -1.60 -3.52
N ILE A 354 12.08 -2.39 -3.29
CA ILE A 354 13.16 -2.61 -4.25
C ILE A 354 13.35 -4.10 -4.47
N ASN A 355 13.25 -4.55 -5.72
CA ASN A 355 13.56 -5.92 -6.12
C ASN A 355 12.82 -6.94 -5.23
N ALA A 356 11.51 -6.75 -5.01
CA ALA A 356 10.73 -7.70 -4.23
C ALA A 356 10.81 -9.10 -4.84
N ASP A 357 10.81 -10.14 -4.01
CA ASP A 357 10.95 -11.53 -4.48
C ASP A 357 9.70 -12.05 -5.21
N ASP A 358 8.53 -11.51 -4.85
CA ASP A 358 7.24 -11.77 -5.52
C ASP A 358 6.49 -10.43 -5.68
N ARG A 359 5.95 -9.90 -4.58
CA ARG A 359 5.11 -8.68 -4.56
C ARG A 359 5.74 -7.60 -3.68
N GLY A 360 5.68 -6.34 -4.08
CA GLY A 360 6.23 -5.23 -3.31
C GLY A 360 5.42 -4.90 -2.06
N CYS A 361 4.17 -4.44 -2.23
CA CYS A 361 3.30 -4.01 -1.14
C CYS A 361 1.85 -4.41 -1.37
N LEU A 362 1.15 -4.86 -0.34
CA LEU A 362 -0.30 -5.05 -0.35
C LEU A 362 -1.04 -3.73 -0.17
N ILE A 363 -2.08 -3.50 -0.96
CA ILE A 363 -3.08 -2.44 -0.79
C ILE A 363 -4.46 -3.09 -0.94
N ASP A 364 -5.05 -3.52 0.17
CA ASP A 364 -6.32 -4.28 0.19
C ASP A 364 -7.55 -3.43 0.56
N THR A 365 -7.36 -2.13 0.78
CA THR A 365 -8.43 -1.18 1.11
C THR A 365 -8.24 0.17 0.41
N SER A 366 -9.35 0.76 -0.07
CA SER A 366 -9.35 2.09 -0.68
C SER A 366 -8.99 3.23 0.28
N SER A 367 -8.95 2.93 1.59
CA SER A 367 -8.54 3.85 2.67
C SER A 367 -7.07 3.70 3.11
N HIS A 368 -6.21 3.13 2.26
CA HIS A 368 -4.78 2.99 2.55
C HIS A 368 -4.07 4.35 2.75
N HIS A 369 -2.96 4.33 3.49
CA HIS A 369 -2.15 5.52 3.81
C HIS A 369 -0.72 5.40 3.28
N ILE A 370 -0.59 4.93 2.04
CA ILE A 370 0.70 4.74 1.37
C ILE A 370 0.89 5.84 0.33
N THR A 371 1.88 6.71 0.52
CA THR A 371 2.12 7.87 -0.36
C THR A 371 3.61 8.07 -0.64
N ASP A 372 3.92 8.83 -1.68
CA ASP A 372 5.27 9.35 -1.97
C ASP A 372 6.37 8.27 -1.99
N SER A 373 6.02 7.04 -2.36
CA SER A 373 6.89 5.87 -2.23
C SER A 373 7.28 5.30 -3.60
N ASN A 374 8.46 4.70 -3.68
CA ASN A 374 9.02 4.16 -4.91
C ASN A 374 8.91 2.64 -4.95
N PHE A 375 8.48 2.11 -6.09
CA PHE A 375 8.46 0.68 -6.41
C PHE A 375 9.40 0.42 -7.57
N ILE A 376 10.50 -0.29 -7.32
CA ILE A 376 11.64 -0.40 -8.21
C ILE A 376 11.97 -1.87 -8.46
N ALA A 377 11.92 -2.29 -9.72
CA ALA A 377 12.30 -3.64 -10.15
C ALA A 377 11.55 -4.79 -9.44
N CYS A 378 10.30 -4.57 -9.03
CA CYS A 378 9.44 -5.61 -8.48
C CYS A 378 8.81 -6.44 -9.62
N PRO A 379 8.58 -7.76 -9.42
CA PRO A 379 7.69 -8.53 -10.30
C PRO A 379 6.30 -7.88 -10.31
N ASP A 380 5.66 -7.80 -9.14
CA ASP A 380 4.42 -7.04 -8.95
C ASP A 380 4.65 -5.94 -7.91
N ALA A 381 4.58 -4.66 -8.29
CA ALA A 381 4.87 -3.58 -7.36
C ALA A 381 3.81 -3.44 -6.26
N VAL A 382 2.54 -3.33 -6.65
CA VAL A 382 1.41 -3.24 -5.72
C VAL A 382 0.47 -4.42 -5.94
N HIS A 383 0.12 -5.14 -4.89
CA HIS A 383 -0.87 -6.22 -4.91
C HIS A 383 -2.21 -5.73 -4.35
N ILE A 384 -3.29 -5.93 -5.10
CA ILE A 384 -4.67 -5.60 -4.71
C ILE A 384 -5.52 -6.87 -4.80
N ASN A 385 -6.03 -7.33 -3.66
CA ASN A 385 -6.85 -8.54 -3.56
C ASN A 385 -8.36 -8.26 -3.40
N THR A 386 -8.74 -6.99 -3.28
CA THR A 386 -10.12 -6.53 -3.06
C THR A 386 -10.53 -5.54 -4.14
N ALA A 387 -11.64 -5.81 -4.84
CA ALA A 387 -12.14 -4.93 -5.90
C ALA A 387 -12.73 -3.63 -5.33
N ASP A 388 -12.14 -2.49 -5.66
CA ASP A 388 -12.59 -1.15 -5.28
C ASP A 388 -11.92 -0.08 -6.17
N THR A 389 -12.14 1.20 -5.85
CA THR A 389 -11.43 2.34 -6.42
C THR A 389 -10.36 2.84 -5.45
N TYR A 390 -9.11 2.82 -5.89
CA TYR A 390 -7.92 3.23 -5.12
C TYR A 390 -7.38 4.55 -5.65
N THR A 391 -6.67 5.30 -4.79
CA THR A 391 -6.01 6.54 -5.19
C THR A 391 -4.53 6.45 -4.89
N PHE A 392 -3.71 6.47 -5.93
CA PHE A 392 -2.25 6.50 -5.79
C PHE A 392 -1.78 7.95 -5.79
N SER A 393 -1.17 8.36 -4.68
CA SER A 393 -0.64 9.70 -4.47
C SER A 393 0.87 9.64 -4.29
N GLY A 394 1.61 10.19 -5.27
CA GLY A 394 3.07 10.22 -5.23
C GLY A 394 3.74 8.84 -5.32
N LEU A 395 3.02 7.78 -5.69
CA LEU A 395 3.63 6.47 -5.93
C LEU A 395 4.36 6.47 -7.26
N ILE A 396 5.61 6.02 -7.27
CA ILE A 396 6.49 6.03 -8.44
C ILE A 396 6.86 4.60 -8.79
N PHE A 397 6.60 4.19 -10.03
CA PHE A 397 6.89 2.84 -10.52
C PHE A 397 8.05 2.88 -11.52
N THR A 398 9.07 2.04 -11.34
CA THR A 398 10.26 2.02 -12.21
C THR A 398 10.77 0.60 -12.42
N ASN A 399 10.85 0.17 -13.69
CA ASN A 399 11.38 -1.13 -14.10
C ASN A 399 10.68 -2.36 -13.47
N ASN A 400 9.41 -2.23 -13.06
CA ASN A 400 8.62 -3.36 -12.58
C ASN A 400 8.17 -4.26 -13.74
N THR A 401 7.83 -5.52 -13.48
CA THR A 401 7.17 -6.37 -14.49
C THR A 401 5.72 -5.92 -14.67
N TYR A 402 5.00 -5.74 -13.57
CA TYR A 402 3.73 -5.04 -13.51
C TYR A 402 3.72 -4.03 -12.36
N ASP A 403 3.07 -2.89 -12.59
CA ASP A 403 2.91 -1.87 -11.55
C ASP A 403 1.86 -2.33 -10.51
N VAL A 404 0.86 -3.08 -10.98
CA VAL A 404 -0.24 -3.58 -10.14
C VAL A 404 -0.59 -5.02 -10.46
N GLU A 405 -0.71 -5.87 -9.45
CA GLU A 405 -1.43 -7.14 -9.53
C GLU A 405 -2.85 -6.96 -8.96
N ASN A 406 -3.86 -7.26 -9.75
CA ASN A 406 -5.24 -7.44 -9.30
C ASN A 406 -5.55 -8.93 -9.18
N SER A 407 -5.40 -9.45 -7.97
CA SER A 407 -5.78 -10.82 -7.62
C SER A 407 -7.25 -10.93 -7.19
N SER A 408 -7.98 -9.81 -7.20
CA SER A 408 -9.43 -9.81 -7.00
C SER A 408 -10.17 -10.37 -8.23
N ALA A 409 -11.39 -10.87 -8.01
CA ALA A 409 -12.27 -11.31 -9.09
C ALA A 409 -13.07 -10.17 -9.74
N GLY A 410 -12.87 -8.91 -9.31
CA GLY A 410 -13.67 -7.76 -9.71
C GLY A 410 -12.89 -6.67 -10.45
N VAL A 411 -13.57 -5.55 -10.69
CA VAL A 411 -12.96 -4.37 -11.32
C VAL A 411 -12.23 -3.55 -10.25
N VAL A 412 -10.96 -3.28 -10.48
CA VAL A 412 -10.15 -2.35 -9.70
C VAL A 412 -9.93 -1.08 -10.51
N ASN A 413 -10.32 0.07 -9.97
CA ASN A 413 -10.03 1.37 -10.57
C ASN A 413 -8.91 2.05 -9.80
N ILE A 414 -7.94 2.63 -10.48
CA ILE A 414 -6.79 3.28 -9.86
C ILE A 414 -6.75 4.72 -10.35
N ASN A 415 -7.09 5.65 -9.47
CA ASN A 415 -6.93 7.07 -9.70
C ASN A 415 -5.46 7.42 -9.48
N VAL A 416 -4.74 7.70 -10.56
CA VAL A 416 -3.32 8.00 -10.53
C VAL A 416 -3.14 9.51 -10.52
N SER A 417 -2.48 10.03 -9.48
CA SER A 417 -2.17 11.46 -9.35
C SER A 417 -0.66 11.70 -9.27
N GLY A 418 -0.17 12.74 -9.94
CA GLY A 418 1.24 13.17 -9.88
C GLY A 418 2.20 12.47 -10.85
N THR A 419 3.51 12.67 -10.63
CA THR A 419 4.59 12.15 -11.50
C THR A 419 4.99 10.74 -11.08
N GLY A 420 4.62 9.72 -11.85
CA GLY A 420 5.00 8.33 -11.56
C GLY A 420 3.89 7.33 -11.89
N ALA A 421 3.10 7.58 -12.93
CA ALA A 421 1.83 6.91 -13.08
C ALA A 421 1.95 5.39 -13.28
N ALA A 422 1.24 4.62 -12.45
CA ALA A 422 1.00 3.21 -12.71
C ALA A 422 0.38 3.06 -14.11
N SER A 423 0.87 2.09 -14.86
CA SER A 423 0.60 1.98 -16.30
C SER A 423 0.45 0.54 -16.78
N SER A 424 0.70 -0.44 -15.91
CA SER A 424 0.65 -1.85 -16.24
C SER A 424 0.00 -2.65 -15.12
N ALA A 425 -0.84 -3.61 -15.49
CA ALA A 425 -1.49 -4.49 -14.52
C ALA A 425 -1.47 -5.96 -14.95
N GLU A 426 -1.30 -6.86 -13.99
CA GLU A 426 -1.61 -8.29 -14.10
C GLU A 426 -2.93 -8.58 -13.40
N ASN A 427 -3.86 -9.29 -14.04
CA ASN A 427 -5.17 -9.63 -13.44
C ASN A 427 -5.23 -11.14 -13.10
N THR A 428 -4.49 -11.57 -12.09
CA THR A 428 -4.37 -12.98 -11.68
C THR A 428 -5.69 -13.54 -11.14
N GLY A 429 -6.57 -12.69 -10.60
CA GLY A 429 -7.89 -13.07 -10.05
C GLY A 429 -9.01 -13.23 -11.07
N GLY A 430 -8.74 -12.94 -12.35
CA GLY A 430 -9.74 -12.95 -13.42
C GLY A 430 -10.61 -11.68 -13.50
N GLY A 431 -10.31 -10.66 -12.67
CA GLY A 431 -10.89 -9.32 -12.74
C GLY A 431 -10.30 -8.44 -13.85
N SER A 432 -10.49 -7.13 -13.73
CA SER A 432 -9.88 -6.13 -14.62
C SER A 432 -9.38 -4.92 -13.83
N THR A 433 -8.34 -4.26 -14.33
CA THR A 433 -7.75 -3.06 -13.71
C THR A 433 -7.80 -1.89 -14.67
N ASN A 434 -8.32 -0.75 -14.21
CA ASN A 434 -8.40 0.49 -14.97
C ASN A 434 -7.51 1.55 -14.34
N PHE A 435 -6.57 2.11 -15.12
CA PHE A 435 -5.80 3.29 -14.70
C PHE A 435 -6.51 4.56 -15.16
N ILE A 436 -6.92 5.38 -14.21
CA ILE A 436 -7.62 6.64 -14.43
C ILE A 436 -6.65 7.75 -14.05
N SER A 437 -6.11 8.47 -15.03
CA SER A 437 -5.33 9.68 -14.75
C SER A 437 -6.19 10.91 -15.02
N SER A 438 -6.32 11.83 -14.07
CA SER A 438 -6.94 13.12 -14.34
C SER A 438 -5.87 14.11 -14.79
N VAL A 439 -6.10 14.80 -15.89
CA VAL A 439 -5.23 15.86 -16.39
C VAL A 439 -6.01 17.17 -16.47
N ASP A 440 -5.34 18.28 -16.26
CA ASP A 440 -5.98 19.59 -16.36
C ASP A 440 -6.06 20.06 -17.82
N VAL A 441 -7.15 20.76 -18.13
CA VAL A 441 -7.43 21.38 -19.42
C VAL A 441 -7.70 22.86 -19.16
N ASP A 442 -6.70 23.68 -19.45
CA ASP A 442 -6.68 25.10 -19.12
C ASP A 442 -6.85 25.96 -20.38
N ALA A 443 -7.61 27.05 -20.24
CA ALA A 443 -7.71 28.08 -21.25
C ALA A 443 -7.55 29.47 -20.64
N LYS A 444 -6.67 30.27 -21.25
CA LYS A 444 -6.48 31.70 -20.97
C LYS A 444 -6.93 32.52 -22.17
N VAL A 445 -7.78 33.52 -21.94
CA VAL A 445 -8.34 34.36 -22.99
C VAL A 445 -7.92 35.81 -22.78
N LEU A 446 -7.26 36.36 -23.80
CA LEU A 446 -6.71 37.71 -23.82
C LEU A 446 -7.30 38.50 -24.99
N ASN A 447 -7.34 39.82 -24.87
CA ASN A 447 -7.56 40.70 -26.01
C ASN A 447 -6.26 41.01 -26.77
N ASP A 448 -6.34 41.71 -27.90
CA ASP A 448 -5.17 42.09 -28.72
C ASP A 448 -4.15 42.99 -27.99
N ALA A 449 -4.55 43.63 -26.88
CA ALA A 449 -3.66 44.38 -26.00
C ALA A 449 -2.98 43.52 -24.91
N GLY A 450 -3.26 42.21 -24.88
CA GLY A 450 -2.78 41.27 -23.88
C GLY A 450 -3.47 41.37 -22.52
N SER A 451 -4.61 42.06 -22.45
CA SER A 451 -5.43 42.15 -21.23
C SER A 451 -6.36 40.94 -21.12
N ASN A 452 -6.59 40.47 -19.90
CA ASN A 452 -7.51 39.37 -19.62
C ASN A 452 -8.94 39.73 -20.01
N ILE A 453 -9.68 38.76 -20.55
CA ILE A 453 -11.11 38.90 -20.85
C ILE A 453 -11.89 38.05 -19.86
N GLU A 454 -12.60 38.71 -18.94
CA GLU A 454 -13.55 38.06 -18.03
C GLU A 454 -14.83 37.63 -18.79
N ASN A 455 -15.44 36.53 -18.36
CA ASN A 455 -16.68 35.99 -18.91
C ASN A 455 -16.64 35.61 -20.41
N ALA A 456 -15.46 35.42 -20.98
CA ALA A 456 -15.32 34.75 -22.27
C ALA A 456 -15.76 33.29 -22.10
N GLN A 457 -16.72 32.85 -22.92
CA GLN A 457 -17.19 31.47 -22.91
C GLN A 457 -16.24 30.58 -23.68
N VAL A 458 -15.75 29.54 -23.01
CA VAL A 458 -14.86 28.52 -23.54
C VAL A 458 -15.63 27.21 -23.67
N TYR A 459 -15.64 26.68 -24.87
CA TYR A 459 -16.31 25.43 -25.23
C TYR A 459 -15.28 24.45 -25.78
N ILE A 460 -15.14 23.28 -25.15
CA ILE A 460 -14.21 22.22 -25.56
C ILE A 460 -15.00 20.94 -25.80
N GLN A 461 -14.81 20.34 -26.96
CA GLN A 461 -15.40 19.06 -27.34
C GLN A 461 -14.34 18.18 -27.99
N LYS A 462 -14.57 16.86 -28.03
CA LYS A 462 -13.78 15.94 -28.85
C LYS A 462 -13.85 16.35 -30.32
N SER A 463 -12.79 16.15 -31.11
CA SER A 463 -12.75 16.46 -32.55
C SER A 463 -13.30 15.30 -33.41
N ASP A 464 -13.59 15.54 -34.69
CA ASP A 464 -14.14 14.51 -35.59
C ASP A 464 -13.28 13.24 -35.73
N THR A 465 -11.97 13.31 -35.45
CA THR A 465 -11.05 12.15 -35.46
C THR A 465 -11.11 11.33 -34.16
N GLY A 466 -11.67 11.89 -33.08
CA GLY A 466 -11.90 11.24 -31.78
C GLY A 466 -13.36 11.19 -31.36
N LYS A 467 -14.30 11.46 -32.29
CA LYS A 467 -15.75 11.47 -32.04
C LYS A 467 -16.39 10.15 -32.46
N GLN A 468 -17.17 9.53 -31.58
CA GLN A 468 -18.45 8.95 -32.00
C GLN A 468 -19.47 10.07 -32.02
N TRP A 469 -19.93 10.50 -33.19
CA TRP A 469 -21.03 11.45 -33.25
C TRP A 469 -22.32 10.84 -32.69
N ASN A 470 -23.18 11.70 -32.16
CA ASN A 470 -24.63 11.49 -32.15
C ASN A 470 -25.10 10.35 -31.26
N TYR A 471 -24.85 10.47 -29.96
CA TYR A 471 -25.79 9.93 -28.99
C TYR A 471 -27.21 10.31 -29.42
N VAL A 472 -28.14 9.37 -29.29
CA VAL A 472 -29.52 9.58 -29.69
C VAL A 472 -30.43 9.53 -28.50
N SER A 473 -31.43 10.40 -28.50
CA SER A 473 -32.36 10.50 -27.39
C SER A 473 -33.09 9.19 -27.22
N HIS A 474 -33.23 8.73 -25.98
CA HIS A 474 -34.12 7.63 -25.69
C HIS A 474 -35.57 8.09 -25.84
N SER A 475 -36.42 7.24 -26.44
CA SER A 475 -37.82 7.58 -26.74
C SER A 475 -38.69 7.90 -25.51
N GLY A 476 -38.19 7.62 -24.30
CA GLY A 476 -38.84 7.89 -23.03
C GLY A 476 -38.65 9.31 -22.48
N ASN A 477 -37.80 10.16 -23.07
CA ASN A 477 -37.57 11.53 -22.58
C ASN A 477 -38.81 12.41 -22.79
N ALA A 478 -39.56 12.67 -21.72
CA ALA A 478 -40.79 13.43 -21.70
C ALA A 478 -40.58 14.88 -21.22
N LEU A 479 -41.54 15.74 -21.57
CA LEU A 479 -41.58 17.12 -21.07
C LEU A 479 -41.63 17.12 -19.52
N ASN A 480 -40.84 17.98 -18.89
CA ASN A 480 -40.66 18.14 -17.44
C ASN A 480 -39.86 17.06 -16.71
N ASP A 481 -39.25 16.10 -17.41
CA ASP A 481 -38.35 15.15 -16.78
C ASP A 481 -37.17 15.88 -16.11
N THR A 482 -36.72 15.34 -14.99
CA THR A 482 -35.55 15.83 -14.21
C THR A 482 -34.27 15.06 -14.54
N ASP A 483 -34.35 14.16 -15.50
CA ASP A 483 -33.26 13.40 -16.07
C ASP A 483 -33.29 13.52 -17.59
N PHE A 484 -32.24 13.04 -18.24
CA PHE A 484 -32.19 12.87 -19.68
C PHE A 484 -31.55 11.54 -20.01
N VAL A 485 -32.21 10.70 -20.80
CA VAL A 485 -31.71 9.37 -21.15
C VAL A 485 -31.18 9.35 -22.58
N VAL A 486 -29.94 8.91 -22.75
CA VAL A 486 -29.30 8.63 -24.03
C VAL A 486 -29.41 7.15 -24.31
N THR A 487 -29.73 6.79 -25.56
CA THR A 487 -29.74 5.39 -25.98
C THR A 487 -28.31 4.86 -26.10
N GLY A 488 -28.03 3.71 -25.49
CA GLY A 488 -26.70 3.10 -25.49
C GLY A 488 -25.77 3.59 -24.38
N ALA A 489 -24.61 2.95 -24.29
CA ALA A 489 -23.50 3.40 -23.47
C ALA A 489 -22.84 4.66 -24.08
N ILE A 490 -22.46 5.59 -23.22
CA ILE A 490 -21.65 6.76 -23.57
C ILE A 490 -20.16 6.48 -23.37
N ASP A 491 -19.29 7.42 -23.76
CA ASP A 491 -17.85 7.30 -23.53
C ASP A 491 -17.54 7.53 -22.03
N ASP A 492 -16.71 6.67 -21.43
CA ASP A 492 -16.41 6.70 -19.99
C ASP A 492 -15.56 7.90 -19.55
N ASP A 493 -14.98 8.63 -20.50
CA ASP A 493 -14.14 9.82 -20.29
C ASP A 493 -14.96 11.13 -20.25
N LEU A 494 -16.30 11.05 -20.27
CA LEU A 494 -17.16 12.23 -20.13
C LEU A 494 -17.10 12.80 -18.70
N PRO A 495 -17.20 14.13 -18.55
CA PRO A 495 -17.22 14.77 -17.23
C PRO A 495 -18.32 14.18 -16.33
N SER A 496 -18.04 14.03 -15.03
CA SER A 496 -19.03 13.54 -14.05
C SER A 496 -20.21 14.50 -13.85
N SER A 497 -20.00 15.79 -14.15
CA SER A 497 -21.04 16.83 -14.22
C SER A 497 -20.71 17.78 -15.37
N GLY A 498 -21.72 18.44 -15.96
CA GLY A 498 -21.47 19.29 -17.12
C GLY A 498 -22.72 19.69 -17.88
N TRP A 499 -22.57 19.84 -19.20
CA TRP A 499 -23.63 20.24 -20.12
C TRP A 499 -24.02 19.11 -21.07
N ILE A 500 -25.31 19.04 -21.40
CA ILE A 500 -25.87 18.22 -22.47
C ILE A 500 -26.50 19.17 -23.47
N HIS A 501 -26.14 19.02 -24.74
CA HIS A 501 -26.69 19.75 -25.86
C HIS A 501 -27.61 18.82 -26.64
N VAL A 502 -28.89 19.16 -26.72
CA VAL A 502 -29.89 18.35 -27.44
C VAL A 502 -30.36 19.11 -28.66
N TRP A 503 -30.25 18.48 -29.82
CA TRP A 503 -30.78 18.95 -31.08
C TRP A 503 -32.08 18.21 -31.40
N ASP A 504 -33.20 18.91 -31.23
CA ASP A 504 -34.51 18.41 -31.59
C ASP A 504 -34.68 18.46 -33.12
N LYS A 505 -34.83 17.28 -33.73
CA LYS A 505 -34.99 17.18 -35.18
C LYS A 505 -36.37 17.67 -35.64
N SER A 506 -37.38 17.60 -34.79
CA SER A 506 -38.78 17.87 -35.17
C SER A 506 -38.99 19.33 -35.58
N ASP A 507 -38.30 20.27 -34.94
CA ASP A 507 -38.37 21.70 -35.23
C ASP A 507 -37.00 22.36 -35.45
N ASN A 508 -35.93 21.56 -35.49
CA ASN A 508 -34.57 22.00 -35.77
C ASN A 508 -34.08 23.05 -34.75
N SER A 509 -34.38 22.82 -33.46
CA SER A 509 -33.99 23.66 -32.33
C SER A 509 -32.94 22.99 -31.45
N LYS A 510 -32.13 23.80 -30.76
CA LYS A 510 -31.12 23.35 -29.80
C LYS A 510 -31.53 23.76 -28.38
N GLN A 511 -31.39 22.83 -27.43
CA GLN A 511 -31.52 23.11 -26.01
C GLN A 511 -30.25 22.67 -25.28
N ASN A 512 -29.96 23.32 -24.15
CA ASN A 512 -28.86 22.93 -23.29
C ASN A 512 -29.40 22.65 -21.89
N TYR A 513 -28.88 21.59 -21.28
CA TYR A 513 -29.22 21.16 -19.94
C TYR A 513 -27.93 20.91 -19.15
N ARG A 514 -27.93 21.24 -17.86
CA ARG A 514 -26.83 20.90 -16.97
C ARG A 514 -27.16 19.64 -16.17
N TYR A 515 -26.16 18.77 -16.01
CA TYR A 515 -26.26 17.52 -15.26
C TYR A 515 -25.26 17.48 -14.10
N THR A 516 -25.59 16.73 -13.06
CA THR A 516 -24.76 16.52 -11.85
C THR A 516 -24.14 15.14 -11.76
N GLY A 517 -24.57 14.22 -12.62
CA GLY A 517 -24.14 12.83 -12.62
C GLY A 517 -24.74 12.08 -13.81
N TRP A 518 -24.13 10.96 -14.16
CA TRP A 518 -24.69 9.98 -15.09
C TRP A 518 -24.38 8.57 -14.61
N ALA A 519 -25.17 7.60 -15.06
CA ALA A 519 -24.98 6.19 -14.74
C ALA A 519 -25.05 5.37 -16.02
N THR A 520 -24.02 4.53 -16.25
CA THR A 520 -23.97 3.60 -17.38
C THR A 520 -24.89 2.42 -17.14
N ALA A 521 -25.84 2.20 -18.06
CA ALA A 521 -26.57 0.95 -18.20
C ALA A 521 -26.63 0.59 -19.70
N THR A 522 -27.62 -0.22 -20.11
CA THR A 522 -27.91 -0.43 -21.54
C THR A 522 -28.18 0.90 -22.25
N ASP A 523 -28.82 1.83 -21.53
CA ASP A 523 -28.99 3.23 -21.89
C ASP A 523 -28.41 4.09 -20.77
N THR A 524 -27.89 5.27 -21.09
CA THR A 524 -27.23 6.14 -20.11
C THR A 524 -28.21 7.19 -19.59
N THR A 525 -28.41 7.26 -18.28
CA THR A 525 -29.26 8.28 -17.65
C THR A 525 -28.42 9.39 -17.05
N PHE A 526 -28.63 10.62 -17.49
CA PHE A 526 -28.08 11.84 -16.90
C PHE A 526 -29.05 12.41 -15.88
N THR A 527 -28.59 12.61 -14.66
CA THR A 527 -29.36 13.34 -13.63
C THR A 527 -29.16 14.83 -13.84
N LEU A 528 -30.22 15.56 -14.19
CA LEU A 528 -30.12 17.01 -14.35
C LEU A 528 -29.90 17.70 -13.00
N LYS A 529 -29.40 18.94 -13.01
CA LYS A 529 -29.32 19.75 -11.79
C LYS A 529 -30.67 19.81 -11.08
N THR A 530 -30.63 20.01 -9.76
CA THR A 530 -31.87 20.11 -8.96
C THR A 530 -32.80 21.15 -9.57
N ASN A 531 -34.05 20.77 -9.80
CA ASN A 531 -35.06 21.63 -10.38
C ASN A 531 -35.26 22.89 -9.54
N VAL A 532 -35.35 24.02 -10.22
CA VAL A 532 -35.34 25.36 -9.64
C VAL A 532 -36.59 26.07 -10.14
N THR A 533 -37.44 26.54 -9.23
CA THR A 533 -38.74 27.16 -9.58
C THR A 533 -38.92 28.51 -8.91
N GLY A 534 -39.54 29.45 -9.61
CA GLY A 534 -39.93 30.73 -9.03
C GLY A 534 -41.06 31.39 -9.81
N SER A 535 -41.28 32.68 -9.59
CA SER A 535 -42.23 33.46 -10.37
C SER A 535 -41.69 34.83 -10.77
N ALA A 536 -42.05 35.29 -11.96
CA ALA A 536 -41.82 36.65 -12.40
C ALA A 536 -42.61 37.62 -11.49
N THR A 537 -41.97 38.65 -10.97
CA THR A 537 -42.63 39.62 -10.08
C THR A 537 -43.17 40.83 -10.83
N SER A 538 -42.72 41.04 -12.08
CA SER A 538 -43.16 42.13 -12.95
C SER A 538 -42.97 41.78 -14.41
N GLU A 539 -43.82 42.34 -15.27
CA GLU A 539 -43.66 42.32 -16.73
C GLU A 539 -42.67 43.42 -17.15
N ASP A 540 -41.72 43.11 -18.04
CA ASP A 540 -40.92 44.13 -18.70
C ASP A 540 -41.79 44.83 -19.75
N GLY A 541 -42.16 46.09 -19.51
CA GLY A 541 -43.07 46.83 -20.41
C GLY A 541 -42.50 47.15 -21.80
N THR A 542 -41.25 46.77 -22.08
CA THR A 542 -40.54 47.06 -23.33
C THR A 542 -40.21 45.82 -24.16
N SER A 543 -39.79 44.74 -23.51
CA SER A 543 -39.32 43.50 -24.14
C SER A 543 -39.74 42.27 -23.32
N PRO A 544 -41.06 42.10 -23.05
CA PRO A 544 -41.55 41.02 -22.20
C PRO A 544 -41.24 39.62 -22.76
N GLU A 545 -40.97 39.49 -24.05
CA GLU A 545 -40.61 38.23 -24.69
C GLU A 545 -39.20 37.71 -24.36
N ILE A 546 -38.28 38.59 -23.90
CA ILE A 546 -36.86 38.26 -23.68
C ILE A 546 -36.36 38.61 -22.28
N LYS A 547 -37.17 39.21 -21.40
CA LYS A 547 -36.68 39.69 -20.11
C LYS A 547 -37.54 39.19 -18.95
N LEU A 548 -36.94 38.35 -18.12
CA LEU A 548 -37.51 37.87 -16.88
C LEU A 548 -37.07 38.78 -15.73
N ILE A 549 -38.05 39.35 -15.03
CA ILE A 549 -37.82 40.17 -13.83
C ILE A 549 -38.43 39.46 -12.62
N SER A 550 -37.60 39.08 -11.66
CA SER A 550 -38.04 38.48 -10.40
C SER A 550 -37.26 39.04 -9.22
N THR A 551 -37.94 39.79 -8.35
CA THR A 551 -37.39 40.26 -7.07
C THR A 551 -37.66 39.26 -5.93
N SER A 552 -37.99 38.00 -6.27
CA SER A 552 -38.27 36.98 -5.26
C SER A 552 -36.98 36.57 -4.56
N SER A 553 -37.05 36.32 -3.25
CA SER A 553 -35.89 35.87 -2.49
C SER A 553 -35.29 34.58 -3.04
N ASP A 554 -36.12 33.71 -3.60
CA ASP A 554 -35.71 32.44 -4.18
C ASP A 554 -34.90 32.67 -5.46
N PHE A 555 -35.34 33.56 -6.36
CA PHE A 555 -34.59 33.91 -7.57
C PHE A 555 -33.24 34.54 -7.25
N ILE A 556 -33.20 35.48 -6.29
CA ILE A 556 -31.95 36.10 -5.84
C ILE A 556 -30.99 35.05 -5.25
N ALA A 557 -31.52 34.12 -4.44
CA ALA A 557 -30.73 33.03 -3.87
C ALA A 557 -30.19 32.10 -4.96
N MET A 558 -31.00 31.76 -5.96
CA MET A 558 -30.61 30.94 -7.10
C MET A 558 -29.48 31.58 -7.90
N LYS A 559 -29.57 32.89 -8.19
CA LYS A 559 -28.49 33.62 -8.87
C LYS A 559 -27.22 33.63 -8.03
N THR A 560 -27.33 34.00 -6.75
CA THR A 560 -26.17 34.14 -5.85
C THR A 560 -25.43 32.82 -5.64
N ALA A 561 -26.15 31.70 -5.66
CA ALA A 561 -25.58 30.36 -5.54
C ALA A 561 -25.03 29.79 -6.86
N GLY A 562 -25.01 30.56 -7.97
CA GLY A 562 -24.61 30.04 -9.29
C GLY A 562 -25.56 28.95 -9.83
N THR A 563 -26.80 28.93 -9.32
CA THR A 563 -27.78 27.91 -9.67
C THR A 563 -28.37 28.15 -11.05
N ILE A 564 -28.34 29.39 -11.57
CA ILE A 564 -28.70 29.72 -12.95
C ILE A 564 -27.42 30.10 -13.67
N GLU A 565 -27.18 29.55 -14.86
CA GLU A 565 -26.07 29.90 -15.73
C GLU A 565 -26.56 30.23 -17.14
N GLU A 566 -25.78 31.02 -17.87
CA GLU A 566 -26.06 31.32 -19.27
C GLU A 566 -26.03 30.06 -20.12
N GLY A 567 -26.98 29.95 -21.03
CA GLY A 567 -27.22 28.74 -21.81
C GLY A 567 -28.23 27.78 -21.20
N ASP A 568 -28.63 27.95 -19.93
CA ASP A 568 -29.68 27.13 -19.33
C ASP A 568 -31.00 27.26 -20.09
N SER A 569 -31.69 26.13 -20.26
CA SER A 569 -33.09 26.15 -20.71
C SER A 569 -33.99 26.58 -19.55
N ILE A 570 -34.81 27.60 -19.78
CA ILE A 570 -35.80 28.11 -18.83
C ILE A 570 -37.21 27.89 -19.39
N TYR A 571 -38.12 27.44 -18.52
CA TYR A 571 -39.48 27.06 -18.85
C TYR A 571 -40.48 27.96 -18.15
N ASN A 572 -41.39 28.60 -18.90
CA ASN A 572 -42.56 29.26 -18.35
C ASN A 572 -43.65 28.21 -18.11
N SER A 573 -43.83 27.83 -16.86
CA SER A 573 -44.81 26.83 -16.43
C SER A 573 -46.26 27.31 -16.50
N THR A 574 -46.51 28.61 -16.66
CA THR A 574 -47.87 29.17 -16.77
C THR A 574 -48.48 28.89 -18.14
N ASP A 575 -47.71 29.10 -19.21
CA ASP A 575 -48.20 29.06 -20.59
C ASP A 575 -47.49 28.02 -21.47
N LEU A 576 -46.54 27.28 -20.89
CA LEU A 576 -45.70 26.24 -21.50
C LEU A 576 -44.69 26.76 -22.52
N SER A 577 -44.42 28.07 -22.55
CA SER A 577 -43.33 28.64 -23.36
C SER A 577 -41.96 28.34 -22.75
N TRP A 578 -40.91 28.40 -23.56
CA TRP A 578 -39.54 28.20 -23.12
C TRP A 578 -38.58 29.15 -23.83
N ALA A 579 -37.43 29.37 -23.22
CA ALA A 579 -36.32 30.15 -23.77
C ALA A 579 -34.97 29.60 -23.27
N ILE A 580 -33.88 30.18 -23.76
CA ILE A 580 -32.53 29.95 -23.27
C ILE A 580 -32.08 31.21 -22.51
N VAL A 581 -31.51 31.05 -21.32
CA VAL A 581 -30.88 32.13 -20.57
C VAL A 581 -29.73 32.71 -21.40
N ASP A 582 -29.81 33.98 -21.74
CA ASP A 582 -28.83 34.69 -22.58
C ASP A 582 -27.84 35.46 -21.71
N GLU A 583 -28.33 36.32 -20.81
CA GLU A 583 -27.50 37.12 -19.90
C GLU A 583 -28.08 37.21 -18.48
N ILE A 584 -27.20 37.09 -17.48
CA ILE A 584 -27.57 37.29 -16.05
C ILE A 584 -27.26 38.73 -15.62
N VAL A 585 -28.05 39.68 -16.12
CA VAL A 585 -27.82 41.14 -16.04
C VAL A 585 -27.54 41.66 -14.63
N ASP A 586 -28.44 41.43 -13.67
CA ASP A 586 -28.30 41.93 -12.30
C ASP A 586 -29.08 41.04 -11.30
N ALA A 587 -29.18 41.45 -10.03
CA ALA A 587 -29.78 40.63 -8.97
C ALA A 587 -31.22 40.19 -9.25
N ASP A 588 -31.99 40.97 -10.01
CA ASP A 588 -33.42 40.78 -10.22
C ASP A 588 -33.79 40.54 -11.69
N ASN A 589 -32.80 40.57 -12.60
CA ASN A 589 -33.02 40.53 -14.05
C ASN A 589 -32.15 39.47 -14.74
N VAL A 590 -32.81 38.68 -15.59
CA VAL A 590 -32.17 37.79 -16.57
C VAL A 590 -32.78 38.07 -17.94
N THR A 591 -31.95 38.15 -18.97
CA THR A 591 -32.42 38.13 -20.35
C THR A 591 -32.36 36.71 -20.91
N THR A 592 -33.26 36.43 -21.83
CA THR A 592 -33.40 35.14 -22.49
C THR A 592 -33.48 35.35 -24.00
N THR A 593 -33.35 34.28 -24.76
CA THR A 593 -33.90 34.28 -26.13
C THR A 593 -35.41 34.56 -26.08
N PRO A 594 -36.05 34.98 -27.18
CA PRO A 594 -37.49 35.13 -27.21
C PRO A 594 -38.19 33.84 -26.76
N LEU A 595 -39.13 33.96 -25.84
CA LEU A 595 -40.01 32.85 -25.44
C LEU A 595 -40.71 32.28 -26.67
N GLN A 596 -40.84 30.96 -26.70
CA GLN A 596 -41.50 30.25 -27.81
C GLN A 596 -42.19 28.97 -27.34
N GLY A 597 -43.10 28.47 -28.18
CA GLY A 597 -43.79 27.20 -27.97
C GLY A 597 -45.00 27.24 -27.03
N GLY A 598 -45.23 28.33 -26.30
CA GLY A 598 -46.34 28.48 -25.38
C GLY A 598 -47.58 29.13 -25.97
N SER A 599 -48.62 29.24 -25.14
CA SER A 599 -49.89 29.89 -25.50
C SER A 599 -49.83 31.42 -25.43
N ASP A 600 -49.00 31.95 -24.54
CA ASP A 600 -48.47 33.31 -24.49
C ASP A 600 -46.93 33.16 -24.53
N ASN A 601 -46.21 34.06 -25.18
CA ASN A 601 -44.75 33.95 -25.34
C ASN A 601 -44.10 35.19 -24.74
N LYS A 602 -44.50 35.50 -23.51
CA LYS A 602 -44.13 36.71 -22.78
C LYS A 602 -43.99 36.38 -21.31
N TRP A 603 -43.04 37.02 -20.65
CA TRP A 603 -42.92 37.03 -19.20
C TRP A 603 -43.88 38.07 -18.62
N GLN A 604 -44.93 37.60 -17.96
CA GLN A 604 -45.91 38.43 -17.26
C GLN A 604 -45.73 38.34 -15.74
N ALA A 605 -46.21 39.36 -15.03
CA ALA A 605 -46.22 39.31 -13.57
C ALA A 605 -47.03 38.09 -13.09
N SER A 606 -46.45 37.32 -12.17
CA SER A 606 -46.96 36.04 -11.64
C SER A 606 -46.72 34.81 -12.53
N ASP A 607 -46.04 34.94 -13.67
CA ASP A 607 -45.66 33.75 -14.43
C ASP A 607 -44.70 32.87 -13.64
N GLY A 608 -45.01 31.58 -13.52
CA GLY A 608 -44.13 30.61 -12.89
C GLY A 608 -43.03 30.20 -13.85
N PHE A 609 -41.77 30.23 -13.42
CA PHE A 609 -40.65 29.71 -14.22
C PHE A 609 -40.02 28.48 -13.56
N SER A 610 -39.38 27.63 -14.37
CA SER A 610 -38.62 26.45 -13.93
C SER A 610 -37.33 26.32 -14.74
N LEU A 611 -36.25 25.87 -14.10
CA LEU A 611 -34.98 25.49 -14.74
C LEU A 611 -34.60 24.05 -14.37
N HIS A 612 -33.71 23.45 -15.15
CA HIS A 612 -33.19 22.09 -14.97
C HIS A 612 -34.23 20.97 -15.09
N LYS A 613 -35.18 21.17 -16.00
CA LYS A 613 -36.10 20.15 -16.49
C LYS A 613 -36.15 20.20 -18.00
N LEU A 614 -36.53 19.09 -18.62
CA LEU A 614 -36.74 19.08 -20.07
C LEU A 614 -37.86 20.04 -20.44
N VAL A 615 -37.54 21.03 -21.26
CA VAL A 615 -38.51 22.04 -21.72
C VAL A 615 -39.33 21.55 -22.92
N LYS A 616 -38.96 20.38 -23.45
CA LYS A 616 -39.58 19.67 -24.57
C LYS A 616 -39.46 18.16 -24.37
N ALA A 617 -40.29 17.39 -25.04
CA ALA A 617 -40.14 15.94 -25.12
C ALA A 617 -39.19 15.58 -26.28
N TYR A 618 -38.26 14.66 -26.05
CA TYR A 618 -37.27 14.21 -27.03
C TYR A 618 -37.49 12.74 -27.37
N THR A 619 -38.67 12.45 -27.92
CA THR A 619 -39.11 11.07 -28.11
C THR A 619 -38.62 10.45 -29.43
N LEU A 620 -37.94 11.22 -30.29
CA LEU A 620 -37.46 10.74 -31.58
C LEU A 620 -36.06 10.17 -31.43
N THR A 621 -35.86 8.96 -31.96
CA THR A 621 -34.53 8.30 -32.00
C THR A 621 -33.51 9.03 -32.90
N ASP A 622 -33.92 10.11 -33.56
CA ASP A 622 -33.08 10.92 -34.43
C ASP A 622 -32.69 12.26 -33.79
N ASP A 623 -33.21 12.57 -32.59
CA ASP A 623 -32.77 13.73 -31.80
C ASP A 623 -31.31 13.49 -31.39
N LYS A 624 -30.44 14.46 -31.70
CA LYS A 624 -28.99 14.31 -31.55
C LYS A 624 -28.51 14.94 -30.26
N ILE A 625 -27.64 14.22 -29.56
CA ILE A 625 -27.03 14.69 -28.33
C ILE A 625 -25.52 14.88 -28.53
N ASP A 626 -25.05 16.02 -28.03
CA ASP A 626 -23.65 16.38 -27.91
C ASP A 626 -23.34 16.70 -26.45
N ILE A 627 -22.22 16.20 -25.96
CA ILE A 627 -21.80 16.35 -24.56
C ILE A 627 -20.38 16.91 -24.58
N PRO A 628 -20.23 18.24 -24.40
CA PRO A 628 -18.89 18.82 -24.34
C PRO A 628 -18.09 18.26 -23.18
N LEU A 629 -16.78 18.16 -23.39
CA LEU A 629 -15.82 17.96 -22.29
C LEU A 629 -15.85 19.15 -21.36
N PHE A 630 -16.11 20.34 -21.92
CA PHE A 630 -16.11 21.57 -21.16
C PHE A 630 -16.97 22.66 -21.79
N ASN A 631 -17.72 23.39 -20.96
CA ASN A 631 -18.45 24.59 -21.36
C ASN A 631 -18.60 25.52 -20.14
N GLY A 632 -17.78 26.56 -20.08
CA GLY A 632 -17.73 27.48 -18.95
C GLY A 632 -17.28 28.88 -19.35
N GLN A 633 -17.17 29.77 -18.36
CA GLN A 633 -16.76 31.16 -18.52
C GLN A 633 -15.47 31.47 -17.76
N THR A 634 -14.58 32.23 -18.40
CA THR A 634 -13.34 32.71 -17.80
C THR A 634 -13.60 33.63 -16.61
N ASP A 635 -12.73 33.54 -15.61
CA ASP A 635 -12.77 34.40 -14.44
C ASP A 635 -12.23 35.81 -14.73
N SER A 636 -12.12 36.65 -13.70
CA SER A 636 -11.52 37.99 -13.82
C SER A 636 -10.05 38.02 -14.28
N ASN A 637 -9.34 36.89 -14.23
CA ASN A 637 -7.99 36.71 -14.76
C ASN A 637 -7.98 36.20 -16.21
N GLY A 638 -9.16 36.05 -16.83
CA GLY A 638 -9.29 35.50 -18.17
C GLY A 638 -8.95 34.01 -18.21
N GLU A 639 -8.95 33.34 -17.07
CA GLU A 639 -8.54 31.94 -16.94
C GLU A 639 -9.74 31.05 -16.65
N ILE A 640 -9.68 29.83 -17.15
CA ILE A 640 -10.65 28.78 -16.86
C ILE A 640 -9.96 27.42 -16.92
N SER A 641 -10.32 26.53 -16.01
CA SER A 641 -9.73 25.21 -15.87
C SER A 641 -10.82 24.16 -15.65
N THR A 642 -10.60 22.96 -16.18
CA THR A 642 -11.35 21.75 -15.81
C THR A 642 -10.42 20.57 -15.80
N SER A 643 -10.71 19.57 -14.98
CA SER A 643 -10.01 18.29 -15.04
C SER A 643 -10.71 17.34 -16.02
N TYR A 644 -9.93 16.60 -16.80
CA TYR A 644 -10.35 15.58 -17.75
C TYR A 644 -9.77 14.24 -17.33
N ASN A 645 -10.60 13.19 -17.31
CA ASN A 645 -10.15 11.83 -17.04
C ASN A 645 -9.46 11.26 -18.29
N TYR A 646 -8.15 11.44 -18.35
CA TYR A 646 -7.25 10.85 -19.33
C TYR A 646 -7.03 9.37 -19.00
N GLY A 647 -7.75 8.48 -19.68
CA GLY A 647 -7.58 7.02 -19.57
C GLY A 647 -7.14 6.38 -20.88
N GLU A 648 -6.93 5.07 -20.87
CA GLU A 648 -6.79 4.25 -22.10
C GLU A 648 -8.10 4.15 -22.93
N ILE A 649 -9.11 4.92 -22.54
CA ILE A 649 -10.48 4.87 -23.04
C ILE A 649 -10.48 5.32 -24.51
N GLY A 650 -10.84 4.40 -25.41
CA GLY A 650 -10.86 4.61 -26.86
C GLY A 650 -9.94 3.69 -27.65
N ASN A 651 -9.07 2.92 -26.98
CA ASN A 651 -8.30 1.88 -27.67
C ASN A 651 -9.21 0.75 -28.16
N PRO A 652 -9.04 0.30 -29.42
CA PRO A 652 -9.61 -0.97 -29.85
C PRO A 652 -9.19 -2.08 -28.88
N PRO A 653 -10.05 -3.08 -28.63
CA PRO A 653 -9.70 -4.21 -27.76
C PRO A 653 -8.33 -4.79 -28.12
N GLY A 654 -7.36 -4.73 -27.19
CA GLY A 654 -6.00 -5.26 -27.36
C GLY A 654 -4.89 -4.23 -27.63
N GLN A 655 -5.15 -2.92 -27.58
CA GLN A 655 -4.10 -1.90 -27.51
C GLN A 655 -3.99 -1.35 -26.09
N SER A 656 -2.80 -1.49 -25.49
CA SER A 656 -2.39 -0.76 -24.29
C SER A 656 -1.71 0.55 -24.66
N GLY A 657 -1.92 1.58 -23.85
CA GLY A 657 -1.32 2.91 -23.98
C GLY A 657 -2.35 4.03 -24.10
N TYR A 658 -2.12 5.12 -23.36
CA TYR A 658 -2.94 6.32 -23.43
C TYR A 658 -2.97 6.90 -24.85
N THR A 659 -4.16 7.16 -25.40
CA THR A 659 -4.29 7.88 -26.68
C THR A 659 -4.52 9.36 -26.44
N SER A 660 -3.73 10.20 -27.10
CA SER A 660 -3.96 11.64 -27.04
C SER A 660 -5.31 11.98 -27.67
N LEU A 661 -6.15 12.74 -26.97
CA LEU A 661 -7.52 13.02 -27.41
C LEU A 661 -7.54 14.31 -28.25
N PRO A 662 -7.80 14.24 -29.56
CA PRO A 662 -7.89 15.43 -30.38
C PRO A 662 -9.19 16.18 -30.06
N ILE A 663 -9.09 17.48 -29.77
CA ILE A 663 -10.22 18.34 -29.34
C ILE A 663 -10.45 19.50 -30.32
N TRP A 664 -11.68 19.99 -30.35
CA TRP A 664 -12.06 21.25 -30.99
C TRP A 664 -12.50 22.23 -29.91
N ILE A 665 -12.04 23.46 -30.03
CA ILE A 665 -12.24 24.52 -29.05
C ILE A 665 -12.89 25.71 -29.73
N ARG A 666 -13.91 26.27 -29.09
CA ARG A 666 -14.55 27.53 -29.47
C ARG A 666 -14.51 28.49 -28.29
N ILE A 667 -14.14 29.73 -28.57
CA ILE A 667 -14.11 30.83 -27.62
C ILE A 667 -14.96 31.96 -28.18
N ARG A 668 -15.85 32.51 -27.36
CA ARG A 668 -16.68 33.66 -27.72
C ARG A 668 -16.85 34.61 -26.53
N SER A 669 -16.98 35.90 -26.78
CA SER A 669 -17.42 36.83 -25.74
C SER A 669 -18.90 36.62 -25.47
N ASN A 670 -19.27 36.24 -24.25
CA ASN A 670 -20.68 36.12 -23.88
C ASN A 670 -21.24 37.47 -23.38
N GLN A 671 -20.48 38.17 -22.52
CA GLN A 671 -20.95 39.38 -21.84
C GLN A 671 -20.17 40.65 -22.22
N GLY A 672 -20.82 41.79 -21.96
CA GLY A 672 -20.17 43.10 -21.90
C GLY A 672 -19.89 43.77 -23.26
N THR A 673 -19.60 45.06 -23.17
CA THR A 673 -18.82 45.78 -24.18
C THR A 673 -17.39 45.87 -23.66
N PRO A 674 -16.39 45.58 -24.49
CA PRO A 674 -16.50 45.29 -25.92
C PRO A 674 -16.87 43.85 -26.28
N LYS A 675 -17.49 43.64 -27.45
CA LYS A 675 -17.71 42.31 -28.04
C LYS A 675 -16.45 41.86 -28.76
N TYR A 676 -16.27 40.55 -28.93
CA TYR A 676 -15.09 39.98 -29.57
C TYR A 676 -15.46 38.99 -30.67
N ILE A 677 -14.65 38.95 -31.72
CA ILE A 677 -14.82 38.01 -32.84
C ILE A 677 -14.62 36.58 -32.32
N PRO A 678 -15.57 35.65 -32.56
CA PRO A 678 -15.43 34.27 -32.12
C PRO A 678 -14.17 33.61 -32.67
N TYR A 679 -13.45 32.93 -31.80
CA TYR A 679 -12.24 32.18 -32.13
C TYR A 679 -12.52 30.68 -32.08
N ASN A 680 -12.05 29.93 -33.07
CA ASN A 680 -12.13 28.47 -33.06
C ASN A 680 -10.74 27.90 -33.37
N THR A 681 -10.36 26.86 -32.64
CA THR A 681 -9.09 26.16 -32.84
C THR A 681 -9.26 24.66 -32.56
N SER A 682 -8.19 23.89 -32.75
CA SER A 682 -8.14 22.49 -32.38
C SER A 682 -6.87 22.21 -31.57
N GLY A 683 -6.95 21.24 -30.68
CA GLY A 683 -5.86 20.84 -29.80
C GLY A 683 -5.80 19.34 -29.65
N THR A 684 -4.97 18.87 -28.73
CA THR A 684 -4.94 17.46 -28.34
C THR A 684 -4.62 17.38 -26.86
N ILE A 685 -5.52 16.80 -26.07
CA ILE A 685 -5.26 16.50 -24.67
C ILE A 685 -4.29 15.32 -24.60
N THR A 686 -3.22 15.50 -23.85
CA THR A 686 -2.16 14.50 -23.66
C THR A 686 -2.13 14.03 -22.21
N GLY A 687 -1.24 13.09 -21.87
CA GLY A 687 -1.02 12.67 -20.48
C GLY A 687 -0.50 13.77 -19.55
N SER A 688 -0.10 14.92 -20.09
CA SER A 688 0.24 16.12 -19.31
C SER A 688 -0.87 17.17 -19.30
N GLY A 689 -2.05 16.88 -19.84
CA GLY A 689 -3.14 17.86 -19.98
C GLY A 689 -3.11 18.62 -21.30
N TYR A 690 -3.72 19.81 -21.28
CA TYR A 690 -3.78 20.73 -22.41
C TYR A 690 -3.90 22.19 -21.94
N ASP A 691 -2.98 23.04 -22.39
CA ASP A 691 -3.01 24.48 -22.13
C ASP A 691 -3.27 25.27 -23.42
N LEU A 692 -4.26 26.16 -23.41
CA LEU A 692 -4.51 27.12 -24.48
C LEU A 692 -4.36 28.55 -23.99
N THR A 693 -3.60 29.38 -24.71
CA THR A 693 -3.74 30.84 -24.64
C THR A 693 -4.33 31.34 -25.95
N ALA A 694 -5.54 31.90 -25.90
CA ALA A 694 -6.21 32.49 -27.03
C ALA A 694 -6.20 34.02 -26.93
N VAL A 695 -5.75 34.68 -28.00
CA VAL A 695 -5.86 36.13 -28.16
C VAL A 695 -6.99 36.39 -29.16
N ILE A 696 -8.02 37.13 -28.74
CA ILE A 696 -9.20 37.42 -29.55
C ILE A 696 -9.35 38.94 -29.78
N THR A 697 -9.74 39.29 -31.00
CA THR A 697 -9.88 40.68 -31.44
C THR A 697 -11.26 41.23 -31.11
N GLU A 698 -11.31 42.47 -30.64
CA GLU A 698 -12.55 43.23 -30.43
C GLU A 698 -13.32 43.37 -31.74
N ASP A 699 -14.63 43.15 -31.70
CA ASP A 699 -15.53 43.31 -32.84
C ASP A 699 -16.10 44.72 -32.86
N ASP A 700 -15.44 45.61 -33.61
CA ASP A 700 -15.85 47.01 -33.79
C ASP A 700 -17.21 47.18 -34.50
N VAL A 701 -17.81 46.11 -35.04
CA VAL A 701 -19.09 46.14 -35.75
C VAL A 701 -20.23 45.71 -34.85
N ALA A 702 -20.00 44.73 -33.96
CA ALA A 702 -20.99 44.23 -33.02
C ALA A 702 -21.01 45.11 -31.75
N THR A 703 -21.92 46.09 -31.71
CA THR A 703 -22.16 46.95 -30.53
C THR A 703 -23.26 46.42 -29.63
#